data_AF-A0A534NS51-F1
#
_entry.id   AF-A0A534NS51-F1
#
_cell.length_a   1.000
_cell.length_b   1.000
_cell.length_c   1.000
_cell.angle_alpha   90.00
_cell.angle_beta   90.00
_cell.angle_gamma   90.00
#
_symmetry.space_group_name_H-M   'P 1'
#
loop_
_entity.id
_entity.type
_entity.pdbx_description
1 polymer ?
#
loop_
_entity_poly.entity_id
_entity_poly.type
_entity_poly.pdbx_seq_one_letter_code
_entity_poly.pdbx_strand_id
1 'polypeptide(L)'
;MTKERGTRQLAMQRMTAVLLLFLFACAPARTVRINGQDVPYEEAARAEFNVAKASYDQGRYDAAAQQFGAFAQRYRDSELLDEAVFRRGQSLSKAGKLQEAQAALQEFLDQRPSSPFRNPAVVELASVQTKLGQPAPPLPPIDTSQMSDREKNQAAAALAESYARNGQWGEAMRWSARVFETAPPAERETRRKDYEHALEAAPAQDVARFVADLDRGSPAWPAAALKLARIQLHMGDRAHASDLARDVLASQSHGAYADGARAVQQAAQGSGVRPNLIGIVLPLTGDLKGFADQALNGIALTLDLQGRGKVQVEIVDTKGEPDAAAEAVEQLAQRGVIAILGPLGIAEGLAAATRAQQLGIPMISLSRADGLTALGEYIFRDMPTSYAQAKAVAEYAQKKLNAKSFGILQPDSAYGDEMAHYFWDAVDAGGSEVRAFEHYPLRTTTFKPFVQRMVGRSPADLEERQQFSQEAEKITREIKDPYRRRKALSQLRNQQAPIVDFDAIFIPDAARTVRLIAPAIAAEDVITTGCDTRELEVVKRTTKNEQLRTVQLLGTSLWDSPDLVDERSGVARYVQCSIFVDVFFANSERPATKKFVDDFGSAYKRAPGFLEAHAFDAAGILKRTIEERRPQSRDELRAMFAGMGKPFEGASGDTVFGRDREAQKPFFWLWINRGSIVEFDPEGPPPVPPAAPVARR
;
A
#
# COMPACT_ATOMS: atom_id res chain seq x y z
N MET A 1 -14.50 0.14 94.13
CA MET A 1 -15.88 0.64 94.26
C MET A 1 -16.10 1.68 93.15
N THR A 2 -16.05 1.40 91.86
CA THR A 2 -16.71 0.35 91.04
C THR A 2 -18.24 0.36 91.17
N LYS A 3 -18.88 0.70 90.05
CA LYS A 3 -20.33 0.64 89.75
C LYS A 3 -21.23 1.49 90.66
N GLU A 4 -21.41 2.78 90.31
CA GLU A 4 -22.74 3.42 90.44
C GLU A 4 -22.87 4.84 89.85
N ARG A 5 -21.81 5.50 89.38
CA ARG A 5 -21.90 6.86 88.81
C ARG A 5 -21.93 6.96 87.28
N GLY A 6 -21.81 5.85 86.56
CA GLY A 6 -21.82 5.82 85.08
C GLY A 6 -23.19 5.59 84.42
N THR A 7 -24.24 5.32 85.20
CA THR A 7 -25.55 4.87 84.67
C THR A 7 -26.58 5.98 84.47
N ARG A 8 -26.36 7.21 84.95
CA ARG A 8 -27.33 8.31 84.80
C ARG A 8 -27.06 9.28 83.65
N GLN A 9 -25.82 9.38 83.14
CA GLN A 9 -25.54 10.23 81.96
C GLN A 9 -25.80 9.54 80.61
N LEU A 10 -25.68 8.20 80.52
CA LEU A 10 -26.01 7.47 79.29
C LEU A 10 -27.52 7.27 79.07
N ALA A 11 -28.34 7.36 80.10
CA ALA A 11 -29.79 7.23 79.97
C ALA A 11 -30.44 8.46 79.31
N MET A 12 -29.87 9.65 79.52
CA MET A 12 -30.46 10.90 79.02
C MET A 12 -30.04 11.23 77.57
N GLN A 13 -28.84 10.83 77.13
CA GLN A 13 -28.40 10.99 75.72
C GLN A 13 -28.96 9.93 74.77
N ARG A 14 -29.33 8.73 75.26
CA ARG A 14 -30.04 7.73 74.43
C ARG A 14 -31.53 8.06 74.27
N MET A 15 -32.13 8.79 75.21
CA MET A 15 -33.51 9.25 75.06
C MET A 15 -33.66 10.42 74.07
N THR A 16 -32.62 11.25 73.86
CA THR A 16 -32.68 12.35 72.87
C THR A 16 -32.39 11.88 71.44
N ALA A 17 -31.55 10.85 71.25
CA ALA A 17 -31.29 10.28 69.91
C ALA A 17 -32.44 9.38 69.41
N VAL A 18 -33.22 8.77 70.31
CA VAL A 18 -34.43 8.01 69.93
C VAL A 18 -35.63 8.93 69.69
N LEU A 19 -35.66 10.14 70.26
CA LEU A 19 -36.73 11.12 69.99
C LEU A 19 -36.52 11.95 68.71
N LEU A 20 -35.29 12.01 68.18
CA LEU A 20 -34.97 12.72 66.91
C LEU A 20 -34.93 11.80 65.68
N LEU A 21 -35.06 10.48 65.85
CA LEU A 21 -35.24 9.50 64.76
C LEU A 21 -36.71 9.15 64.49
N PHE A 22 -37.66 9.75 65.23
CA PHE A 22 -39.11 9.56 65.04
C PHE A 22 -39.85 10.77 64.45
N LEU A 23 -39.12 11.74 63.87
CA LEU A 23 -39.71 12.92 63.20
C LEU A 23 -39.51 12.96 61.67
N PHE A 24 -39.12 11.84 61.05
CA PHE A 24 -39.14 11.63 59.59
C PHE A 24 -40.01 10.42 59.19
N ALA A 25 -41.08 10.14 59.95
CA ALA A 25 -42.10 9.19 59.54
C ALA A 25 -43.38 9.94 59.12
N CYS A 26 -43.93 9.52 57.98
CA CYS A 26 -45.15 9.99 57.32
C CYS A 26 -44.99 11.20 56.37
N ALA A 27 -44.23 11.00 55.28
CA ALA A 27 -44.83 11.37 53.99
C ALA A 27 -46.16 10.60 53.86
N PRO A 28 -47.29 11.22 53.48
CA PRO A 28 -48.55 10.50 53.35
C PRO A 28 -48.35 9.32 52.40
N ALA A 29 -48.78 8.12 52.82
CA ALA A 29 -48.75 6.96 51.95
C ALA A 29 -49.44 7.35 50.64
N ARG A 30 -48.72 7.27 49.52
CA ARG A 30 -49.29 7.62 48.22
C ARG A 30 -50.51 6.72 48.01
N THR A 31 -51.70 7.30 47.90
CA THR A 31 -52.94 6.58 47.64
C THR A 31 -53.43 6.86 46.23
N VAL A 32 -54.14 5.90 45.66
CA VAL A 32 -54.88 6.05 44.40
C VAL A 32 -56.33 5.70 44.62
N ARG A 33 -57.22 6.43 43.94
CA ARG A 33 -58.65 6.22 44.09
C ARG A 33 -59.12 5.13 43.13
N ILE A 34 -59.63 4.02 43.69
CA ILE A 34 -60.21 2.90 42.93
C ILE A 34 -61.65 2.73 43.41
N ASN A 35 -62.61 2.79 42.49
CA ASN A 35 -64.05 2.66 42.78
C ASN A 35 -64.54 3.60 43.91
N GLY A 36 -63.96 4.79 44.01
CA GLY A 36 -64.32 5.80 45.00
C GLY A 36 -63.60 5.70 46.35
N GLN A 37 -62.82 4.64 46.60
CA GLN A 37 -62.05 4.43 47.84
C GLN A 37 -60.56 4.73 47.63
N ASP A 38 -59.92 5.31 48.65
CA ASP A 38 -58.48 5.55 48.67
C ASP A 38 -57.74 4.26 49.06
N VAL A 39 -56.97 3.71 48.12
CA VAL A 39 -56.19 2.48 48.30
C VAL A 39 -54.70 2.83 48.28
N PRO A 40 -53.86 2.24 49.15
CA PRO A 40 -52.41 2.42 49.06
C PRO A 40 -51.88 2.09 47.66
N TYR A 41 -51.01 2.94 47.11
CA TYR A 41 -50.55 2.87 45.73
C TYR A 41 -49.95 1.51 45.36
N GLU A 42 -49.09 0.93 46.19
CA GLU A 42 -48.49 -0.39 45.93
C GLU A 42 -49.48 -1.56 46.07
N GLU A 43 -50.49 -1.41 46.92
CA GLU A 43 -51.54 -2.41 47.07
C GLU A 43 -52.44 -2.43 45.82
N ALA A 44 -52.82 -1.24 45.35
CA ALA A 44 -53.53 -1.05 44.09
C ALA A 44 -52.73 -1.56 42.88
N ALA A 45 -51.43 -1.24 42.82
CA ALA A 45 -50.54 -1.73 41.77
C ALA A 45 -50.49 -3.26 41.76
N ARG A 46 -50.24 -3.89 42.91
CA ARG A 46 -50.17 -5.36 43.01
C ARG A 46 -51.49 -6.04 42.62
N ALA A 47 -52.64 -5.45 42.95
CA ALA A 47 -53.93 -5.97 42.53
C ALA A 47 -54.10 -5.94 41.00
N GLU A 48 -53.85 -4.81 40.35
CA GLU A 48 -53.95 -4.70 38.87
C GLU A 48 -52.91 -5.55 38.14
N PHE A 49 -51.69 -5.63 38.67
CA PHE A 49 -50.65 -6.51 38.15
C PHE A 49 -51.09 -7.98 38.19
N ASN A 50 -51.71 -8.43 39.28
CA ASN A 50 -52.21 -9.80 39.41
C ASN A 50 -53.36 -10.09 38.43
N VAL A 51 -54.18 -9.10 38.08
CA VAL A 51 -55.20 -9.24 37.03
C VAL A 51 -54.53 -9.46 35.67
N ALA A 52 -53.52 -8.66 35.33
CA ALA A 52 -52.75 -8.81 34.10
C ALA A 52 -52.07 -10.18 34.01
N LYS A 53 -51.45 -10.61 35.12
CA LYS A 53 -50.83 -11.93 35.26
C LYS A 53 -51.85 -13.06 35.12
N ALA A 54 -53.03 -12.96 35.73
CA ALA A 54 -54.08 -13.96 35.58
C ALA A 54 -54.56 -14.10 34.13
N SER A 55 -54.67 -12.99 33.38
CA SER A 55 -54.96 -13.04 31.95
C SER A 55 -53.84 -13.77 31.17
N TYR A 56 -52.58 -13.51 31.51
CA TYR A 56 -51.43 -14.19 30.91
C TYR A 56 -51.45 -15.69 31.18
N ASP A 57 -51.64 -16.08 32.45
CA ASP A 57 -51.66 -17.48 32.89
C ASP A 57 -52.83 -18.27 32.27
N GLN A 58 -53.93 -17.60 31.94
CA GLN A 58 -55.09 -18.17 31.22
C GLN A 58 -54.90 -18.20 29.69
N GLY A 59 -53.74 -17.78 29.17
CA GLY A 59 -53.46 -17.73 27.73
C GLY A 59 -54.16 -16.59 26.98
N ARG A 60 -54.76 -15.63 27.69
CA ARG A 60 -55.41 -14.44 27.10
C ARG A 60 -54.36 -13.35 26.85
N TYR A 61 -53.43 -13.63 25.95
CA TYR A 61 -52.21 -12.83 25.77
C TYR A 61 -52.47 -11.40 25.25
N ASP A 62 -53.44 -11.19 24.37
CA ASP A 62 -53.83 -9.84 23.95
C ASP A 62 -54.34 -8.98 25.10
N ALA A 63 -55.19 -9.57 25.95
CA ALA A 63 -55.72 -8.90 27.13
C ALA A 63 -54.59 -8.62 28.14
N ALA A 64 -53.69 -9.58 28.36
CA ALA A 64 -52.53 -9.42 29.22
C ALA A 64 -51.62 -8.29 28.74
N ALA A 65 -51.31 -8.22 27.44
CA ALA A 65 -50.48 -7.16 26.86
C ALA A 65 -51.10 -5.76 27.08
N GLN A 66 -52.41 -5.63 26.88
CA GLN A 66 -53.13 -4.38 27.14
C GLN A 66 -53.12 -4.01 28.63
N GLN A 67 -53.37 -4.97 29.51
CA GLN A 67 -53.41 -4.76 30.96
C GLN A 67 -52.04 -4.39 31.53
N PHE A 68 -50.96 -5.07 31.11
CA PHE A 68 -49.59 -4.69 31.49
C PHE A 68 -49.18 -3.33 30.92
N GLY A 69 -49.63 -2.97 29.71
CA GLY A 69 -49.43 -1.64 29.15
C GLY A 69 -50.13 -0.54 29.95
N ALA A 70 -51.39 -0.75 30.31
CA ALA A 70 -52.15 0.17 31.16
C ALA A 70 -51.52 0.30 32.57
N PHE A 71 -51.08 -0.83 33.14
CA PHE A 71 -50.34 -0.85 34.39
C PHE A 71 -49.11 0.05 34.32
N ALA A 72 -48.27 -0.12 33.29
CA ALA A 72 -47.02 0.64 33.14
C ALA A 72 -47.26 2.16 33.00
N GLN A 73 -48.36 2.56 32.36
CA GLN A 73 -48.74 3.97 32.24
C GLN A 73 -49.21 4.57 33.55
N ARG A 74 -49.96 3.81 34.35
CA ARG A 74 -50.62 4.24 35.58
C ARG A 74 -49.71 4.18 36.80
N TYR A 75 -48.85 3.16 36.88
CA TYR A 75 -48.02 2.86 38.06
C TYR A 75 -46.52 3.05 37.77
N ARG A 76 -46.13 4.25 37.33
CA ARG A 76 -44.76 4.57 36.86
C ARG A 76 -43.67 4.48 37.93
N ASP A 77 -44.05 4.51 39.20
CA ASP A 77 -43.12 4.45 40.33
C ASP A 77 -43.22 3.14 41.12
N SER A 78 -43.96 2.13 40.62
CA SER A 78 -44.11 0.85 41.32
C SER A 78 -42.90 -0.05 41.12
N GLU A 79 -42.57 -0.84 42.15
CA GLU A 79 -41.53 -1.87 42.11
C GLU A 79 -41.82 -2.97 41.06
N LEU A 80 -43.09 -3.12 40.67
CA LEU A 80 -43.54 -4.12 39.68
C LEU A 80 -43.48 -3.60 38.23
N LEU A 81 -43.07 -2.34 38.02
CA LEU A 81 -43.08 -1.71 36.69
C LEU A 81 -42.20 -2.45 35.68
N ASP A 82 -40.98 -2.77 36.06
CA ASP A 82 -40.03 -3.46 35.19
C ASP A 82 -40.56 -4.83 34.75
N GLU A 83 -41.14 -5.59 35.69
CA GLU A 83 -41.76 -6.88 35.39
C GLU A 83 -42.98 -6.70 34.47
N ALA A 84 -43.81 -5.69 34.70
CA ALA A 84 -44.99 -5.43 33.89
C ALA A 84 -44.62 -5.07 32.44
N VAL A 85 -43.63 -4.20 32.24
CA VAL A 85 -43.18 -3.80 30.89
C VAL A 85 -42.55 -4.99 30.16
N PHE A 86 -41.71 -5.78 30.83
CA PHE A 86 -41.18 -7.03 30.26
C PHE A 86 -42.31 -8.02 29.89
N ARG A 87 -43.26 -8.26 30.81
CA ARG A 87 -44.40 -9.17 30.59
C ARG A 87 -45.34 -8.69 29.49
N ARG A 88 -45.44 -7.38 29.23
CA ARG A 88 -46.14 -6.86 28.05
C ARG A 88 -45.48 -7.35 26.77
N GLY A 89 -44.16 -7.23 26.65
CA GLY A 89 -43.40 -7.74 25.49
C GLY A 89 -43.58 -9.25 25.31
N GLN A 90 -43.48 -10.02 26.40
CA GLN A 90 -43.72 -11.46 26.40
C GLN A 90 -45.16 -11.83 25.99
N SER A 91 -46.15 -11.07 26.46
CA SER A 91 -47.55 -11.27 26.08
C SER A 91 -47.78 -11.01 24.59
N LEU A 92 -47.18 -9.95 24.03
CA LEU A 92 -47.25 -9.66 22.59
C LEU A 92 -46.59 -10.77 21.76
N SER A 93 -45.44 -11.29 22.20
CA SER A 93 -44.76 -12.44 21.58
C SER A 93 -45.69 -13.67 21.55
N LYS A 94 -46.32 -14.00 22.68
CA LYS A 94 -47.24 -15.14 22.82
C LYS A 94 -48.55 -14.96 22.05
N ALA A 95 -49.00 -13.73 21.85
CA ALA A 95 -50.14 -13.38 21.00
C ALA A 95 -49.83 -13.46 19.49
N GLY A 96 -48.58 -13.72 19.10
CA GLY A 96 -48.16 -13.74 17.69
C GLY A 96 -47.96 -12.35 17.08
N LYS A 97 -48.03 -11.28 17.89
CA LYS A 97 -47.80 -9.89 17.46
C LYS A 97 -46.32 -9.57 17.46
N LEU A 98 -45.57 -10.27 16.61
CA LEU A 98 -44.11 -10.32 16.66
C LEU A 98 -43.44 -8.95 16.47
N GLN A 99 -43.95 -8.11 15.55
CA GLN A 99 -43.42 -6.76 15.32
C GLN A 99 -43.63 -5.85 16.55
N GLU A 100 -44.82 -5.90 17.15
CA GLU A 100 -45.11 -5.14 18.38
C GLU A 100 -44.28 -5.64 19.56
N ALA A 101 -44.08 -6.96 19.67
CA ALA A 101 -43.24 -7.58 20.68
C ALA A 101 -41.77 -7.13 20.54
N GLN A 102 -41.24 -7.13 19.31
CA GLN A 102 -39.87 -6.66 19.03
C GLN A 102 -39.70 -5.20 19.47
N ALA A 103 -40.63 -4.33 19.08
CA ALA A 103 -40.58 -2.92 19.46
C ALA A 103 -40.64 -2.72 20.99
N ALA A 104 -41.56 -3.41 21.67
CA ALA A 104 -41.73 -3.29 23.12
C ALA A 104 -40.52 -3.83 23.91
N LEU A 105 -39.93 -4.93 23.47
CA LEU A 105 -38.75 -5.52 24.13
C LEU A 105 -37.49 -4.69 23.88
N GLN A 106 -37.32 -4.12 22.69
CA GLN A 106 -36.23 -3.20 22.40
C GLN A 106 -36.33 -1.94 23.27
N GLU A 107 -37.51 -1.33 23.32
CA GLU A 107 -37.78 -0.16 24.16
C GLU A 107 -37.48 -0.45 25.64
N PHE A 108 -37.86 -1.64 26.13
CA PHE A 108 -37.54 -2.07 27.48
C PHE A 108 -36.03 -2.14 27.73
N LEU A 109 -35.26 -2.77 26.82
CA LEU A 109 -33.81 -2.90 26.95
C LEU A 109 -33.09 -1.54 26.92
N ASP A 110 -33.60 -0.61 26.11
CA ASP A 110 -33.03 0.74 25.98
C ASP A 110 -33.32 1.60 27.23
N GLN A 111 -34.54 1.54 27.76
CA GLN A 111 -34.97 2.37 28.90
C GLN A 111 -34.61 1.77 30.26
N ARG A 112 -34.42 0.45 30.36
CA ARG A 112 -34.25 -0.28 31.62
C ARG A 112 -33.00 -1.20 31.60
N PRO A 113 -31.80 -0.68 31.29
CA PRO A 113 -30.60 -1.51 31.12
C PRO A 113 -30.10 -2.18 32.41
N SER A 114 -30.57 -1.76 33.59
CA SER A 114 -30.19 -2.35 34.89
C SER A 114 -31.27 -3.26 35.49
N SER A 115 -32.36 -3.51 34.75
CA SER A 115 -33.47 -4.32 35.24
C SER A 115 -33.07 -5.79 35.45
N PRO A 116 -33.58 -6.48 36.50
CA PRO A 116 -33.38 -7.93 36.66
C PRO A 116 -33.99 -8.74 35.49
N PHE A 117 -34.93 -8.16 34.75
CA PHE A 117 -35.55 -8.80 33.57
C PHE A 117 -34.79 -8.55 32.27
N ARG A 118 -33.63 -7.88 32.30
CA ARG A 118 -32.83 -7.59 31.11
C ARG A 118 -32.45 -8.85 30.33
N ASN A 119 -31.79 -9.82 30.97
CA ASN A 119 -31.37 -11.05 30.30
C ASN A 119 -32.58 -11.85 29.75
N PRO A 120 -33.66 -12.07 30.53
CA PRO A 120 -34.91 -12.61 29.98
C PRO A 120 -35.47 -11.85 28.79
N ALA A 121 -35.40 -10.52 28.78
CA ALA A 121 -35.86 -9.69 27.66
C ALA A 121 -34.99 -9.85 26.42
N VAL A 122 -33.67 -9.96 26.54
CA VAL A 122 -32.78 -10.27 25.41
C VAL A 122 -33.12 -11.63 24.81
N VAL A 123 -33.35 -12.65 25.65
CA VAL A 123 -33.69 -14.00 25.21
C VAL A 123 -35.06 -14.05 24.50
N GLU A 124 -36.06 -13.38 25.05
CA GLU A 124 -37.39 -13.26 24.42
C GLU A 124 -37.31 -12.50 23.10
N LEU A 125 -36.53 -11.41 23.05
CA LEU A 125 -36.30 -10.64 21.83
C LEU A 125 -35.60 -11.50 20.76
N ALA A 126 -34.59 -12.28 21.14
CA ALA A 126 -33.95 -13.23 20.24
C ALA A 126 -34.98 -14.21 19.65
N SER A 127 -35.86 -14.80 20.48
CA SER A 127 -36.91 -15.70 20.01
C SER A 127 -37.95 -15.03 19.10
N VAL A 128 -38.27 -13.75 19.34
CA VAL A 128 -39.14 -12.96 18.46
C VAL A 128 -38.46 -12.72 17.11
N GLN A 129 -37.19 -12.33 17.11
CA GLN A 129 -36.42 -12.07 15.89
C GLN A 129 -36.26 -13.33 15.03
N THR A 130 -36.01 -14.50 15.63
CA THR A 130 -35.92 -15.76 14.86
C THR A 130 -37.24 -16.11 14.16
N LYS A 131 -38.38 -15.88 14.82
CA LYS A 131 -39.71 -16.10 14.22
C LYS A 131 -40.03 -15.11 13.10
N LEU A 132 -39.51 -13.89 13.15
CA LEU A 132 -39.72 -12.87 12.12
C LEU A 132 -38.92 -13.15 10.84
N GLY A 133 -37.76 -13.82 10.95
CA GLY A 133 -36.97 -14.29 9.80
C GLY A 133 -36.32 -13.19 8.93
N GLN A 134 -36.46 -11.92 9.30
CA GLN A 134 -35.87 -10.75 8.62
C GLN A 134 -34.60 -10.27 9.37
N PRO A 135 -33.72 -9.48 8.72
CA PRO A 135 -32.64 -8.78 9.43
C PRO A 135 -33.22 -7.98 10.60
N ALA A 136 -32.64 -8.12 11.78
CA ALA A 136 -33.18 -7.54 13.00
C ALA A 136 -32.20 -6.54 13.64
N PRO A 137 -32.67 -5.68 14.57
CA PRO A 137 -31.78 -4.85 15.36
C PRO A 137 -30.80 -5.71 16.18
N PRO A 138 -29.54 -5.26 16.36
CA PRO A 138 -28.54 -6.00 17.10
C PRO A 138 -28.98 -6.25 18.54
N LEU A 139 -28.66 -7.43 19.06
CA LEU A 139 -28.92 -7.77 20.46
C LEU A 139 -27.80 -7.22 21.35
N PRO A 140 -28.13 -6.70 22.54
CA PRO A 140 -27.10 -6.31 23.49
C PRO A 140 -26.47 -7.57 24.14
N PRO A 141 -25.18 -7.52 24.52
CA PRO A 141 -24.50 -8.64 25.17
C PRO A 141 -25.25 -9.10 26.43
N ILE A 142 -25.21 -10.41 26.70
CA ILE A 142 -25.89 -11.00 27.85
C ILE A 142 -24.88 -11.36 28.94
N ASP A 143 -25.17 -10.98 30.19
CA ASP A 143 -24.31 -11.36 31.31
C ASP A 143 -24.64 -12.80 31.73
N THR A 144 -23.84 -13.75 31.23
CA THR A 144 -24.05 -15.17 31.49
C THR A 144 -23.79 -15.58 32.95
N SER A 145 -23.17 -14.72 33.77
CA SER A 145 -22.97 -15.02 35.20
C SER A 145 -24.28 -15.01 35.99
N GLN A 146 -25.30 -14.30 35.48
CA GLN A 146 -26.64 -14.18 36.08
C GLN A 146 -27.61 -15.26 35.59
N MET A 147 -27.14 -16.25 34.82
CA MET A 147 -27.98 -17.30 34.25
C MET A 147 -27.55 -18.68 34.77
N SER A 148 -28.51 -19.51 35.10
CA SER A 148 -28.30 -20.94 35.34
C SER A 148 -27.94 -21.67 34.04
N ASP A 149 -27.28 -22.83 34.13
CA ASP A 149 -26.98 -23.66 32.96
C ASP A 149 -28.23 -24.06 32.18
N ARG A 150 -29.35 -24.29 32.88
CA ARG A 150 -30.63 -24.60 32.26
C ARG A 150 -31.13 -23.44 31.39
N GLU A 151 -31.06 -22.22 31.90
CA GLU A 151 -31.48 -21.01 31.17
C GLU A 151 -30.58 -20.76 29.96
N LYS A 152 -29.26 -20.92 30.13
CA LYS A 152 -28.30 -20.81 29.02
C LYS A 152 -28.66 -21.80 27.90
N ASN A 153 -28.90 -23.06 28.25
CA ASN A 153 -29.18 -24.11 27.26
C ASN A 153 -30.53 -23.88 26.56
N GLN A 154 -31.53 -23.36 27.26
CA GLN A 154 -32.83 -23.02 26.66
C GLN A 154 -32.75 -21.81 25.72
N ALA A 155 -31.89 -20.84 26.03
CA ALA A 155 -31.72 -19.63 25.24
C ALA A 155 -30.80 -19.80 24.02
N ALA A 156 -29.89 -20.78 24.07
CA ALA A 156 -28.72 -20.82 23.18
C ALA A 156 -29.07 -20.82 21.69
N ALA A 157 -30.06 -21.60 21.27
CA ALA A 157 -30.44 -21.68 19.85
C ALA A 157 -30.99 -20.34 19.31
N ALA A 158 -31.88 -19.68 20.08
CA ALA A 158 -32.46 -18.40 19.67
C ALA A 158 -31.40 -17.30 19.64
N LEU A 159 -30.51 -17.27 20.63
CA LEU A 159 -29.40 -16.31 20.69
C LEU A 159 -28.41 -16.53 19.54
N ALA A 160 -27.99 -17.77 19.30
CA ALA A 160 -27.08 -18.11 18.21
C ALA A 160 -27.60 -17.62 16.85
N GLU A 161 -28.86 -17.93 16.55
CA GLU A 161 -29.49 -17.56 15.28
C GLU A 161 -29.66 -16.04 15.15
N SER A 162 -30.16 -15.37 16.19
CA SER A 162 -30.38 -13.92 16.17
C SER A 162 -29.05 -13.15 16.04
N TYR A 163 -28.02 -13.50 16.81
CA TYR A 163 -26.70 -12.87 16.69
C TYR A 163 -26.10 -13.08 15.29
N ALA A 164 -26.26 -14.27 14.68
CA ALA A 164 -25.79 -14.52 13.32
C ALA A 164 -26.49 -13.63 12.29
N ARG A 165 -27.83 -13.52 12.38
CA ARG A 165 -28.64 -12.67 11.48
C ARG A 165 -28.27 -11.19 11.55
N ASN A 166 -27.79 -10.74 12.71
CA ASN A 166 -27.42 -9.35 12.95
C ASN A 166 -25.91 -9.09 12.72
N GLY A 167 -25.16 -10.06 12.19
CA GLY A 167 -23.72 -9.95 11.91
C GLY A 167 -22.83 -9.93 13.17
N GLN A 168 -23.36 -10.28 14.34
CA GLN A 168 -22.63 -10.34 15.60
C GLN A 168 -21.96 -11.73 15.76
N TRP A 169 -21.05 -12.05 14.84
CA TRP A 169 -20.50 -13.40 14.66
C TRP A 169 -19.80 -13.99 15.89
N GLY A 170 -19.11 -13.15 16.68
CA GLY A 170 -18.46 -13.60 17.91
C GLY A 170 -19.46 -14.22 18.91
N GLU A 171 -20.59 -13.56 19.16
CA GLU A 171 -21.65 -14.08 20.03
C GLU A 171 -22.38 -15.25 19.37
N ALA A 172 -22.62 -15.18 18.07
CA ALA A 172 -23.26 -16.27 17.32
C ALA A 172 -22.50 -17.60 17.43
N MET A 173 -21.16 -17.56 17.32
CA MET A 173 -20.29 -18.73 17.47
C MET A 173 -20.28 -19.25 18.90
N ARG A 174 -20.20 -18.36 19.92
CA ARG A 174 -20.26 -18.75 21.35
C ARG A 174 -21.55 -19.49 21.68
N TRP A 175 -22.70 -18.96 21.26
CA TRP A 175 -23.99 -19.60 21.52
C TRP A 175 -24.19 -20.86 20.67
N SER A 176 -23.75 -20.90 19.41
CA SER A 176 -23.77 -22.11 18.58
C SER A 176 -22.92 -23.24 19.17
N ALA A 177 -21.71 -22.93 19.69
CA ALA A 177 -20.87 -23.90 20.37
C ALA A 177 -21.60 -24.49 21.59
N ARG A 178 -22.27 -23.65 22.39
CA ARG A 178 -23.07 -24.11 23.53
C ARG A 178 -24.23 -25.03 23.12
N VAL A 179 -24.94 -24.71 22.03
CA VAL A 179 -25.99 -25.58 21.47
C VAL A 179 -25.42 -26.96 21.11
N PHE A 180 -24.27 -26.98 20.45
CA PHE A 180 -23.58 -28.21 20.08
C PHE A 180 -23.13 -29.03 21.29
N GLU A 181 -22.45 -28.41 22.26
CA GLU A 181 -21.89 -29.10 23.42
C GLU A 181 -22.96 -29.72 24.34
N THR A 182 -24.09 -29.03 24.48
CA THR A 182 -25.18 -29.46 25.38
C THR A 182 -26.23 -30.32 24.69
N ALA A 183 -26.06 -30.59 23.40
CA ALA A 183 -26.98 -31.41 22.63
C ALA A 183 -27.03 -32.86 23.16
N PRO A 184 -28.25 -33.46 23.22
CA PRO A 184 -28.40 -34.89 23.45
C PRO A 184 -27.59 -35.71 22.44
N PRO A 185 -27.10 -36.92 22.79
CA PRO A 185 -26.27 -37.74 21.89
C PRO A 185 -26.88 -37.96 20.50
N ALA A 186 -28.21 -38.10 20.41
CA ALA A 186 -28.94 -38.29 19.15
C ALA A 186 -28.93 -37.06 18.23
N GLU A 187 -28.79 -35.85 18.77
CA GLU A 187 -28.81 -34.58 18.02
C GLU A 187 -27.41 -33.98 17.81
N ARG A 188 -26.41 -34.45 18.56
CA ARG A 188 -25.09 -33.82 18.65
C ARG A 188 -24.41 -33.64 17.30
N GLU A 189 -24.54 -34.62 16.40
CA GLU A 189 -23.97 -34.53 15.06
C GLU A 189 -24.64 -33.45 14.21
N THR A 190 -25.95 -33.31 14.29
CA THR A 190 -26.69 -32.24 13.61
C THR A 190 -26.27 -30.87 14.16
N ARG A 191 -26.23 -30.72 15.48
CA ARG A 191 -25.83 -29.45 16.12
C ARG A 191 -24.37 -29.08 15.85
N ARG A 192 -23.49 -30.08 15.71
CA ARG A 192 -22.10 -29.88 15.28
C ARG A 192 -22.04 -29.24 13.90
N LYS A 193 -22.82 -29.74 12.94
CA LYS A 193 -22.91 -29.17 11.58
C LYS A 193 -23.47 -27.75 11.57
N ASP A 194 -24.47 -27.47 12.39
CA ASP A 194 -25.02 -26.12 12.54
C ASP A 194 -23.94 -25.13 13.03
N TYR A 195 -23.16 -25.54 14.04
CA TYR A 195 -22.03 -24.78 14.56
C TYR A 195 -20.92 -24.58 13.52
N GLU A 196 -20.58 -25.63 12.75
CA GLU A 196 -19.62 -25.54 11.66
C GLU A 196 -20.06 -24.57 10.58
N HIS A 197 -21.34 -24.56 10.22
CA HIS A 197 -21.87 -23.61 9.26
C HIS A 197 -21.70 -22.16 9.75
N ALA A 198 -21.94 -21.90 11.04
CA ALA A 198 -21.71 -20.60 11.65
C ALA A 198 -20.22 -20.20 11.63
N LEU A 199 -19.30 -21.14 11.91
CA LEU A 199 -17.85 -20.92 11.80
C LEU A 199 -17.42 -20.59 10.38
N GLU A 200 -17.98 -21.27 9.37
CA GLU A 200 -17.63 -21.06 7.97
C GLU A 200 -18.11 -19.71 7.44
N ALA A 201 -19.27 -19.23 7.92
CA ALA A 201 -19.84 -17.93 7.55
C ALA A 201 -19.18 -16.73 8.26
N ALA A 202 -18.47 -16.95 9.36
CA ALA A 202 -17.90 -15.89 10.18
C ALA A 202 -16.66 -15.23 9.54
N PRO A 203 -16.47 -13.90 9.69
CA PRO A 203 -15.26 -13.20 9.30
C PRO A 203 -14.01 -13.73 10.01
N ALA A 204 -12.86 -13.74 9.32
CA ALA A 204 -11.60 -14.29 9.83
C ALA A 204 -11.18 -13.72 11.19
N GLN A 205 -11.35 -12.41 11.40
CA GLN A 205 -11.02 -11.73 12.65
C GLN A 205 -11.87 -12.22 13.84
N ASP A 206 -13.14 -12.54 13.60
CA ASP A 206 -14.05 -12.99 14.64
C ASP A 206 -13.75 -14.45 15.00
N VAL A 207 -13.42 -15.28 14.01
CA VAL A 207 -12.94 -16.66 14.25
C VAL A 207 -11.67 -16.65 15.09
N ALA A 208 -10.69 -15.78 14.76
CA ALA A 208 -9.44 -15.69 15.51
C ALA A 208 -9.66 -15.32 16.99
N ARG A 209 -10.49 -14.31 17.26
CA ARG A 209 -10.86 -13.91 18.63
C ARG A 209 -11.60 -15.02 19.37
N PHE A 210 -12.55 -15.66 18.69
CA PHE A 210 -13.33 -16.75 19.28
C PHE A 210 -12.45 -17.95 19.66
N VAL A 211 -11.51 -18.37 18.79
CA VAL A 211 -10.57 -19.45 19.10
C VAL A 211 -9.65 -19.10 20.27
N ALA A 212 -9.25 -17.83 20.39
CA ALA A 212 -8.41 -17.36 21.51
C ALA A 212 -9.15 -17.41 22.86
N ASP A 213 -10.45 -17.11 22.88
CA ASP A 213 -11.29 -17.10 24.08
C ASP A 213 -11.83 -18.50 24.45
N LEU A 214 -11.87 -19.44 23.50
CA LEU A 214 -12.48 -20.75 23.66
C LEU A 214 -11.57 -21.71 24.44
N ASP A 215 -12.13 -22.36 25.47
CA ASP A 215 -11.41 -23.36 26.27
C ASP A 215 -10.90 -24.52 25.39
N ARG A 216 -9.62 -24.89 25.52
CA ARG A 216 -9.02 -25.95 24.68
C ARG A 216 -9.63 -27.34 24.92
N GLY A 217 -10.26 -27.57 26.08
CA GLY A 217 -10.98 -28.80 26.41
C GLY A 217 -12.42 -28.83 25.88
N SER A 218 -12.92 -27.72 25.32
CA SER A 218 -14.24 -27.65 24.70
C SER A 218 -14.34 -28.63 23.51
N PRO A 219 -15.44 -29.40 23.38
CA PRO A 219 -15.74 -30.16 22.17
C PRO A 219 -15.82 -29.31 20.90
N ALA A 220 -16.10 -28.00 21.03
CA ALA A 220 -16.23 -27.05 19.93
C ALA A 220 -14.88 -26.51 19.45
N TRP A 221 -13.83 -26.63 20.27
CA TRP A 221 -12.50 -26.10 20.00
C TRP A 221 -11.85 -26.66 18.73
N PRO A 222 -11.87 -27.99 18.46
CA PRO A 222 -11.13 -28.51 17.33
C PRO A 222 -11.66 -28.04 15.96
N ALA A 223 -12.97 -27.83 15.84
CA ALA A 223 -13.58 -27.29 14.61
C ALA A 223 -13.14 -25.83 14.37
N ALA A 224 -13.20 -24.99 15.40
CA ALA A 224 -12.82 -23.59 15.32
C ALA A 224 -11.31 -23.42 15.08
N ALA A 225 -10.48 -24.20 15.79
CA ALA A 225 -9.04 -24.20 15.61
C ALA A 225 -8.65 -24.65 14.20
N LEU A 226 -9.31 -25.68 13.64
CA LEU A 226 -9.07 -26.09 12.25
C LEU A 226 -9.48 -25.02 11.24
N LYS A 227 -10.63 -24.35 11.45
CA LYS A 227 -11.04 -23.21 10.60
C LYS A 227 -10.00 -22.10 10.64
N LEU A 228 -9.51 -21.73 11.82
CA LEU A 228 -8.44 -20.74 11.95
C LEU A 228 -7.14 -21.21 11.29
N ALA A 229 -6.77 -22.48 11.43
CA ALA A 229 -5.58 -23.03 10.78
C ALA A 229 -5.64 -22.92 9.25
N ARG A 230 -6.82 -23.18 8.66
CA ARG A 230 -7.07 -22.98 7.22
C ARG A 230 -6.98 -21.52 6.80
N ILE A 231 -7.53 -20.60 7.62
CA ILE A 231 -7.42 -19.15 7.40
C ILE A 231 -5.95 -18.73 7.43
N GLN A 232 -5.17 -19.15 8.43
CA GLN A 232 -3.75 -18.83 8.56
C GLN A 232 -2.95 -19.37 7.37
N LEU A 233 -3.22 -20.59 6.93
CA LEU A 233 -2.59 -21.19 5.76
C LEU A 233 -2.87 -20.37 4.48
N HIS A 234 -4.12 -19.92 4.30
CA HIS A 234 -4.50 -19.07 3.16
C HIS A 234 -3.80 -17.70 3.18
N MET A 235 -3.65 -17.11 4.37
CA MET A 235 -2.90 -15.86 4.57
C MET A 235 -1.38 -16.03 4.44
N GLY A 236 -0.87 -17.26 4.31
CA GLY A 236 0.56 -17.56 4.18
C GLY A 236 1.28 -17.80 5.51
N ASP A 237 0.58 -17.68 6.64
CA ASP A 237 1.13 -17.94 7.97
C ASP A 237 1.18 -19.45 8.26
N ARG A 238 2.14 -20.11 7.61
CA ARG A 238 2.32 -21.56 7.68
C ARG A 238 2.70 -22.04 9.08
N ALA A 239 3.44 -21.23 9.85
CA ALA A 239 3.86 -21.59 11.20
C ALA A 239 2.65 -21.75 12.12
N HIS A 240 1.81 -20.72 12.24
CA HIS A 240 0.61 -20.79 13.06
C HIS A 240 -0.42 -21.79 12.53
N ALA A 241 -0.54 -21.94 11.20
CA ALA A 241 -1.38 -22.98 10.61
C ALA A 241 -0.93 -24.39 11.02
N SER A 242 0.39 -24.65 10.99
CA SER A 242 0.98 -25.92 11.42
C SER A 242 0.79 -26.18 12.91
N ASP A 243 0.99 -25.16 13.74
CA ASP A 243 0.84 -25.27 15.20
C ASP A 243 -0.61 -25.56 15.59
N LEU A 244 -1.59 -24.82 15.02
CA LEU A 244 -3.02 -25.07 15.27
C LEU A 244 -3.44 -26.47 14.79
N ALA A 245 -2.97 -26.89 13.60
CA ALA A 245 -3.24 -28.24 13.11
C ALA A 245 -2.65 -29.33 14.01
N ARG A 246 -1.44 -29.10 14.55
CA ARG A 246 -0.80 -30.00 15.52
C ARG A 246 -1.61 -30.07 16.82
N ASP A 247 -2.07 -28.93 17.33
CA ASP A 247 -2.88 -28.89 18.55
C ASP A 247 -4.22 -29.62 18.36
N VAL A 248 -4.86 -29.50 17.19
CA VAL A 248 -6.07 -30.29 16.83
C VAL A 248 -5.78 -31.80 16.81
N LEU A 249 -4.65 -32.22 16.25
CA LEU A 249 -4.25 -33.63 16.23
C LEU A 249 -3.87 -34.15 17.61
N ALA A 250 -3.34 -33.29 18.49
CA ALA A 250 -3.04 -33.63 19.86
C ALA A 250 -4.32 -33.82 20.70
N SER A 251 -5.35 -32.99 20.48
CA SER A 251 -6.63 -33.12 21.18
C SER A 251 -7.46 -34.31 20.69
N GLN A 252 -7.36 -34.65 19.41
CA GLN A 252 -8.06 -35.78 18.79
C GLN A 252 -7.23 -36.35 17.64
N SER A 253 -6.38 -37.33 17.96
CA SER A 253 -5.52 -38.00 16.98
C SER A 253 -6.31 -38.77 15.92
N HIS A 254 -7.56 -39.13 16.24
CA HIS A 254 -8.54 -39.79 15.38
C HIS A 254 -9.91 -39.13 15.66
N GLY A 255 -10.61 -38.67 14.62
CA GLY A 255 -11.87 -37.93 14.79
C GLY A 255 -12.26 -37.12 13.55
N ALA A 256 -13.40 -36.43 13.61
CA ALA A 256 -14.02 -35.74 12.46
C ALA A 256 -13.12 -34.67 11.81
N TYR A 257 -12.11 -34.17 12.53
CA TYR A 257 -11.24 -33.10 12.06
C TYR A 257 -9.77 -33.52 11.86
N ALA A 258 -9.43 -34.78 12.17
CA ALA A 258 -8.05 -35.25 12.11
C ALA A 258 -7.49 -35.19 10.68
N ASP A 259 -8.27 -35.62 9.68
CA ASP A 259 -7.83 -35.58 8.28
C ASP A 259 -7.66 -34.14 7.76
N GLY A 260 -8.57 -33.25 8.16
CA GLY A 260 -8.45 -31.82 7.86
C GLY A 260 -7.20 -31.20 8.46
N ALA A 261 -6.87 -31.55 9.71
CA ALA A 261 -5.67 -31.07 10.37
C ALA A 261 -4.38 -31.63 9.74
N ARG A 262 -4.34 -32.92 9.37
CA ARG A 262 -3.21 -33.51 8.63
C ARG A 262 -3.00 -32.82 7.28
N ALA A 263 -4.07 -32.53 6.56
CA ALA A 263 -4.00 -31.80 5.29
C ALA A 263 -3.42 -30.39 5.48
N VAL A 264 -3.85 -29.65 6.51
CA VAL A 264 -3.26 -28.34 6.84
C VAL A 264 -1.79 -28.49 7.23
N GLN A 265 -1.42 -29.48 8.04
CA GLN A 265 -0.03 -29.72 8.43
C GLN A 265 0.86 -30.00 7.21
N GLN A 266 0.40 -30.84 6.29
CA GLN A 266 1.13 -31.15 5.05
C GLN A 266 1.26 -29.91 4.15
N ALA A 267 0.19 -29.13 3.99
CA ALA A 267 0.23 -27.91 3.20
C ALA A 267 1.08 -26.80 3.84
N ALA A 268 1.11 -26.74 5.18
CA ALA A 268 1.94 -25.82 5.95
C ALA A 268 3.43 -26.17 5.91
N GLN A 269 3.78 -27.44 5.74
CA GLN A 269 5.19 -27.83 5.55
C GLN A 269 5.75 -27.36 4.20
N GLY A 270 4.87 -27.12 3.20
CA GLY A 270 5.28 -26.76 1.85
C GLY A 270 6.08 -27.87 1.16
N SER A 271 6.29 -27.73 -0.15
CA SER A 271 7.42 -28.41 -0.80
C SER A 271 8.71 -27.89 -0.14
N GLY A 272 9.53 -28.76 0.44
CA GLY A 272 10.82 -28.38 1.00
C GLY A 272 11.60 -27.49 0.02
N VAL A 273 12.34 -26.51 0.55
CA VAL A 273 13.15 -25.60 -0.27
C VAL A 273 14.17 -26.44 -1.03
N ARG A 274 14.21 -26.28 -2.36
CA ARG A 274 15.22 -26.85 -3.26
C ARG A 274 16.37 -25.85 -3.37
N PRO A 275 17.53 -26.09 -2.72
CA PRO A 275 18.58 -25.08 -2.55
C PRO A 275 19.19 -24.52 -3.83
N ASN A 276 19.03 -25.23 -4.94
CA ASN A 276 19.61 -24.88 -6.23
C ASN A 276 18.56 -24.47 -7.28
N LEU A 277 17.32 -24.21 -6.87
CA LEU A 277 16.24 -23.89 -7.80
C LEU A 277 15.80 -22.42 -7.70
N ILE A 278 15.88 -21.70 -8.82
CA ILE A 278 15.38 -20.32 -8.94
C ILE A 278 14.10 -20.31 -9.78
N GLY A 279 13.14 -19.48 -9.39
CA GLY A 279 12.01 -19.12 -10.23
C GLY A 279 12.29 -17.86 -11.06
N ILE A 280 11.92 -17.85 -12.33
CA ILE A 280 11.95 -16.66 -13.19
C ILE A 280 10.51 -16.31 -13.53
N VAL A 281 10.08 -15.10 -13.20
CA VAL A 281 8.74 -14.59 -13.50
C VAL A 281 8.87 -13.41 -14.44
N LEU A 282 8.33 -13.53 -15.67
CA LEU A 282 8.43 -12.50 -16.70
C LEU A 282 7.17 -12.48 -17.57
N PRO A 283 6.79 -11.34 -18.17
CA PRO A 283 5.65 -11.26 -19.07
C PRO A 283 6.03 -11.78 -20.46
N LEU A 284 6.06 -13.10 -20.62
CA LEU A 284 6.49 -13.79 -21.85
C LEU A 284 5.46 -13.73 -22.98
N THR A 285 4.26 -13.26 -22.65
CA THR A 285 3.18 -12.95 -23.60
C THR A 285 2.62 -11.55 -23.33
N GLY A 286 1.77 -11.05 -24.24
CA GLY A 286 1.17 -9.71 -24.15
C GLY A 286 2.12 -8.58 -24.57
N ASP A 287 1.75 -7.36 -24.18
CA ASP A 287 2.39 -6.12 -24.66
C ASP A 287 3.85 -5.96 -24.21
N LEU A 288 4.21 -6.56 -23.08
CA LEU A 288 5.56 -6.47 -22.51
C LEU A 288 6.50 -7.57 -22.99
N LYS A 289 6.05 -8.47 -23.88
CA LYS A 289 6.85 -9.60 -24.37
C LYS A 289 8.21 -9.19 -24.92
N GLY A 290 8.28 -8.10 -25.70
CA GLY A 290 9.53 -7.64 -26.28
C GLY A 290 10.60 -7.30 -25.22
N PHE A 291 10.19 -6.73 -24.09
CA PHE A 291 11.08 -6.46 -22.96
C PHE A 291 11.43 -7.76 -22.21
N ALA A 292 10.49 -8.68 -22.06
CA ALA A 292 10.76 -9.98 -21.45
C ALA A 292 11.76 -10.82 -22.26
N ASP A 293 11.68 -10.79 -23.60
CA ASP A 293 12.64 -11.46 -24.48
C ASP A 293 14.05 -10.88 -24.31
N GLN A 294 14.17 -9.55 -24.14
CA GLN A 294 15.45 -8.92 -23.81
C GLN A 294 15.98 -9.44 -22.46
N ALA A 295 15.20 -9.33 -21.40
CA ALA A 295 15.61 -9.82 -20.08
C ALA A 295 16.02 -11.30 -20.11
N LEU A 296 15.25 -12.17 -20.78
CA LEU A 296 15.59 -13.58 -20.97
C LEU A 296 16.91 -13.79 -21.70
N ASN A 297 17.23 -13.00 -22.73
CA ASN A 297 18.51 -13.09 -23.42
C ASN A 297 19.69 -12.77 -22.49
N GLY A 298 19.54 -11.76 -21.62
CA GLY A 298 20.52 -11.45 -20.57
C GLY A 298 20.69 -12.61 -19.58
N ILE A 299 19.58 -13.15 -19.08
CA ILE A 299 19.58 -14.27 -18.13
C ILE A 299 20.23 -15.53 -18.74
N ALA A 300 19.92 -15.83 -20.01
CA ALA A 300 20.39 -17.02 -20.71
C ALA A 300 21.91 -17.03 -20.97
N LEU A 301 22.59 -15.88 -20.92
CA LEU A 301 24.05 -15.83 -20.99
C LEU A 301 24.75 -16.33 -19.72
N THR A 302 24.03 -16.40 -18.58
CA THR A 302 24.61 -16.82 -17.30
C THR A 302 23.96 -18.08 -16.73
N LEU A 303 22.64 -18.28 -16.92
CA LEU A 303 21.90 -19.46 -16.45
C LEU A 303 21.52 -20.38 -17.62
N ASP A 304 21.63 -21.70 -17.40
CA ASP A 304 21.07 -22.68 -18.34
C ASP A 304 19.56 -22.79 -18.16
N LEU A 305 18.82 -22.16 -19.06
CA LEU A 305 17.36 -22.13 -19.03
C LEU A 305 16.70 -23.49 -19.26
N GLN A 306 17.46 -24.51 -19.69
CA GLN A 306 16.98 -25.88 -19.81
C GLN A 306 17.11 -26.69 -18.50
N GLY A 307 17.62 -26.07 -17.43
CA GLY A 307 17.71 -26.68 -16.11
C GLY A 307 18.74 -27.80 -15.97
N ARG A 308 19.71 -27.90 -16.89
CA ARG A 308 20.79 -28.93 -16.84
C ARG A 308 22.04 -28.43 -16.10
N GLY A 309 22.07 -27.15 -15.73
CA GLY A 309 23.11 -26.55 -14.91
C GLY A 309 23.03 -26.94 -13.43
N LYS A 310 24.04 -26.52 -12.64
CA LYS A 310 24.04 -26.68 -11.18
C LYS A 310 22.87 -25.94 -10.52
N VAL A 311 22.59 -24.74 -11.04
CA VAL A 311 21.41 -23.95 -10.73
C VAL A 311 20.32 -24.31 -11.72
N GLN A 312 19.22 -24.84 -11.20
CA GLN A 312 18.02 -25.16 -11.96
C GLN A 312 17.12 -23.92 -12.01
N VAL A 313 16.33 -23.80 -13.08
CA VAL A 313 15.39 -22.70 -13.25
C VAL A 313 14.00 -23.21 -13.59
N GLU A 314 12.99 -22.51 -13.09
CA GLU A 314 11.58 -22.69 -13.45
C GLU A 314 11.05 -21.36 -13.92
N ILE A 315 10.58 -21.29 -15.16
CA ILE A 315 10.11 -20.05 -15.78
C ILE A 315 8.58 -20.06 -15.78
N VAL A 316 7.96 -18.98 -15.34
CA VAL A 316 6.51 -18.80 -15.35
C VAL A 316 6.15 -17.48 -16.03
N ASP A 317 5.22 -17.56 -16.98
CA ASP A 317 4.69 -16.40 -17.69
C ASP A 317 3.68 -15.64 -16.83
N THR A 318 3.94 -14.36 -16.59
CA THR A 318 3.05 -13.46 -15.85
C THR A 318 2.05 -12.74 -16.75
N LYS A 319 2.18 -12.87 -18.08
CA LYS A 319 1.30 -12.27 -19.11
C LYS A 319 1.17 -10.74 -19.08
N GLY A 320 1.98 -10.05 -18.27
CA GLY A 320 1.83 -8.61 -18.04
C GLY A 320 0.80 -8.27 -16.96
N GLU A 321 0.27 -9.24 -16.22
CA GLU A 321 -0.89 -9.09 -15.34
C GLU A 321 -0.52 -9.22 -13.84
N PRO A 322 -0.99 -8.33 -12.96
CA PRO A 322 -0.65 -8.38 -11.53
C PRO A 322 -1.09 -9.68 -10.83
N ASP A 323 -2.31 -10.13 -11.08
CA ASP A 323 -2.86 -11.34 -10.45
C ASP A 323 -2.09 -12.59 -10.91
N ALA A 324 -1.78 -12.68 -12.20
CA ALA A 324 -0.97 -13.77 -12.76
C ALA A 324 0.47 -13.75 -12.21
N ALA A 325 1.05 -12.56 -11.96
CA ALA A 325 2.36 -12.43 -11.32
C ALA A 325 2.35 -12.95 -9.87
N ALA A 326 1.33 -12.63 -9.08
CA ALA A 326 1.17 -13.19 -7.73
C ALA A 326 0.96 -14.71 -7.75
N GLU A 327 0.13 -15.22 -8.68
CA GLU A 327 -0.09 -16.65 -8.86
C GLU A 327 1.20 -17.38 -9.27
N ALA A 328 2.01 -16.79 -10.17
CA ALA A 328 3.30 -17.34 -10.57
C ALA A 328 4.24 -17.53 -9.36
N VAL A 329 4.28 -16.55 -8.45
CA VAL A 329 5.03 -16.66 -7.18
C VAL A 329 4.52 -17.82 -6.32
N GLU A 330 3.21 -18.02 -6.22
CA GLU A 330 2.63 -19.15 -5.48
C GLU A 330 2.99 -20.51 -6.09
N GLN A 331 2.88 -20.63 -7.42
CA GLN A 331 3.25 -21.84 -8.14
C GLN A 331 4.73 -22.18 -7.92
N LEU A 332 5.61 -21.19 -8.00
CA LEU A 332 7.04 -21.36 -7.73
C LEU A 332 7.31 -21.71 -6.26
N ALA A 333 6.56 -21.13 -5.32
CA ALA A 333 6.63 -21.48 -3.91
C ALA A 333 6.31 -22.96 -3.67
N GLN A 334 5.29 -23.50 -4.34
CA GLN A 334 4.89 -24.92 -4.32
C GLN A 334 5.88 -25.84 -5.05
N ARG A 335 6.73 -25.30 -5.92
CA ARG A 335 7.87 -26.00 -6.52
C ARG A 335 9.12 -25.91 -5.65
N GLY A 336 9.07 -25.22 -4.51
CA GLY A 336 10.17 -25.13 -3.56
C GLY A 336 11.33 -24.25 -4.04
N VAL A 337 11.10 -23.25 -4.88
CA VAL A 337 12.19 -22.34 -5.30
C VAL A 337 12.85 -21.67 -4.08
N ILE A 338 14.17 -21.48 -4.14
CA ILE A 338 14.93 -20.76 -3.11
C ILE A 338 14.89 -19.23 -3.31
N ALA A 339 14.70 -18.76 -4.54
CA ALA A 339 14.58 -17.35 -4.87
C ALA A 339 13.80 -17.14 -6.17
N ILE A 340 13.39 -15.89 -6.41
CA ILE A 340 12.71 -15.45 -7.63
C ILE A 340 13.48 -14.30 -8.28
N LEU A 341 13.55 -14.31 -9.61
CA LEU A 341 14.06 -13.22 -10.45
C LEU A 341 12.90 -12.65 -11.30
N GLY A 342 12.72 -11.33 -11.27
CA GLY A 342 11.63 -10.61 -11.95
C GLY A 342 10.51 -10.15 -11.00
N PRO A 343 9.36 -9.67 -11.51
CA PRO A 343 9.04 -9.43 -12.92
C PRO A 343 9.51 -8.05 -13.41
N LEU A 344 9.03 -7.60 -14.58
CA LEU A 344 9.40 -6.33 -15.23
C LEU A 344 8.36 -5.21 -15.04
N GLY A 345 7.07 -5.52 -15.13
CA GLY A 345 6.01 -4.52 -15.07
C GLY A 345 5.91 -3.84 -13.71
N ILE A 346 5.40 -2.60 -13.69
CA ILE A 346 5.22 -1.83 -12.44
C ILE A 346 4.20 -2.52 -11.52
N ALA A 347 3.00 -2.80 -12.03
CA ALA A 347 1.94 -3.42 -11.25
C ALA A 347 2.24 -4.91 -10.94
N GLU A 348 2.85 -5.64 -11.90
CA GLU A 348 3.34 -7.01 -11.68
C GLU A 348 4.37 -7.07 -10.56
N GLY A 349 5.32 -6.12 -10.55
CA GLY A 349 6.37 -6.03 -9.55
C GLY A 349 5.82 -5.94 -8.14
N LEU A 350 4.84 -5.05 -7.91
CA LEU A 350 4.21 -4.87 -6.61
C LEU A 350 3.42 -6.12 -6.16
N ALA A 351 2.66 -6.74 -7.06
CA ALA A 351 1.89 -7.94 -6.74
C ALA A 351 2.79 -9.15 -6.43
N ALA A 352 3.80 -9.39 -7.28
CA ALA A 352 4.77 -10.46 -7.08
C ALA A 352 5.61 -10.23 -5.81
N ALA A 353 6.10 -9.00 -5.57
CA ALA A 353 6.86 -8.68 -4.37
C ALA A 353 6.05 -8.86 -3.08
N THR A 354 4.80 -8.39 -3.07
CA THR A 354 3.90 -8.56 -1.92
C THR A 354 3.72 -10.05 -1.62
N ARG A 355 3.48 -10.87 -2.65
CA ARG A 355 3.30 -12.31 -2.47
C ARG A 355 4.60 -13.02 -2.07
N ALA A 356 5.72 -12.66 -2.67
CA ALA A 356 7.03 -13.23 -2.33
C ALA A 356 7.41 -12.93 -0.88
N GLN A 357 7.14 -11.70 -0.41
CA GLN A 357 7.34 -11.31 0.98
C GLN A 357 6.45 -12.11 1.94
N GLN A 358 5.16 -12.27 1.65
CA GLN A 358 4.24 -13.09 2.47
C GLN A 358 4.69 -14.55 2.56
N LEU A 359 5.32 -15.08 1.51
CA LEU A 359 5.78 -16.46 1.43
C LEU A 359 7.25 -16.64 1.86
N GLY A 360 7.92 -15.56 2.29
CA GLY A 360 9.31 -15.53 2.71
C GLY A 360 10.30 -15.93 1.61
N ILE A 361 10.05 -15.53 0.36
CA ILE A 361 10.89 -15.89 -0.80
C ILE A 361 11.75 -14.69 -1.22
N PRO A 362 13.09 -14.78 -1.15
CA PRO A 362 13.98 -13.76 -1.67
C PRO A 362 13.67 -13.49 -3.15
N MET A 363 13.41 -12.23 -3.48
CA MET A 363 13.13 -11.81 -4.85
C MET A 363 14.08 -10.69 -5.26
N ILE A 364 14.76 -10.86 -6.40
CA ILE A 364 15.45 -9.75 -7.08
C ILE A 364 14.53 -9.27 -8.20
N SER A 365 13.90 -8.12 -7.98
CA SER A 365 12.98 -7.52 -8.94
C SER A 365 13.73 -6.85 -10.10
N LEU A 366 13.21 -7.04 -11.31
CA LEU A 366 13.60 -6.31 -12.52
C LEU A 366 12.59 -5.19 -12.85
N SER A 367 11.65 -4.90 -11.94
CA SER A 367 10.68 -3.83 -12.09
C SER A 367 11.22 -2.52 -11.52
N ARG A 368 10.80 -1.40 -12.10
CA ARG A 368 11.12 -0.06 -11.61
C ARG A 368 10.09 0.48 -10.61
N ALA A 369 9.12 -0.32 -10.17
CA ALA A 369 8.07 0.14 -9.27
C ALA A 369 8.65 0.73 -7.96
N ASP A 370 8.11 1.86 -7.54
CA ASP A 370 8.49 2.51 -6.29
C ASP A 370 7.98 1.72 -5.08
N GLY A 371 8.75 1.82 -3.98
CA GLY A 371 8.38 1.19 -2.71
C GLY A 371 8.50 -0.33 -2.66
N LEU A 372 9.01 -1.00 -3.71
CA LEU A 372 9.16 -2.46 -3.74
C LEU A 372 9.94 -2.99 -2.54
N THR A 373 11.10 -2.40 -2.27
CA THR A 373 11.95 -2.81 -1.14
C THR A 373 11.30 -2.50 0.21
N ALA A 374 10.42 -1.49 0.29
CA ALA A 374 9.71 -1.14 1.52
C ALA A 374 8.66 -2.19 1.92
N LEU A 375 8.25 -3.09 1.01
CA LEU A 375 7.31 -4.19 1.31
C LEU A 375 7.87 -5.19 2.33
N GLY A 376 9.20 -5.38 2.34
CA GLY A 376 9.85 -6.16 3.39
C GLY A 376 11.24 -6.67 3.04
N GLU A 377 11.80 -7.45 3.96
CA GLU A 377 13.21 -7.86 3.96
C GLU A 377 13.59 -8.90 2.91
N TYR A 378 12.63 -9.57 2.27
CA TYR A 378 12.90 -10.53 1.20
C TYR A 378 12.96 -9.87 -0.19
N ILE A 379 12.62 -8.58 -0.30
CA ILE A 379 12.51 -7.90 -1.58
C ILE A 379 13.74 -7.04 -1.84
N PHE A 380 14.43 -7.36 -2.91
CA PHE A 380 15.58 -6.66 -3.46
C PHE A 380 15.24 -6.16 -4.86
N ARG A 381 15.85 -5.06 -5.29
CA ARG A 381 15.63 -4.53 -6.64
C ARG A 381 16.95 -4.26 -7.34
N ASP A 382 17.11 -4.79 -8.55
CA ASP A 382 18.30 -4.57 -9.38
C ASP A 382 18.22 -3.28 -10.21
N MET A 383 17.01 -2.90 -10.62
CA MET A 383 16.80 -1.75 -11.50
C MET A 383 17.00 -0.42 -10.77
N PRO A 384 17.84 0.49 -11.29
CA PRO A 384 18.02 1.83 -10.73
C PRO A 384 16.76 2.69 -10.90
N THR A 385 16.54 3.60 -9.95
CA THR A 385 15.40 4.51 -9.97
C THR A 385 15.64 5.74 -10.84
N SER A 386 14.54 6.33 -11.33
CA SER A 386 14.52 7.66 -11.94
C SER A 386 15.11 8.70 -10.98
N TYR A 387 14.75 8.63 -9.70
CA TYR A 387 15.26 9.50 -8.64
C TYR A 387 16.79 9.46 -8.51
N ALA A 388 17.40 8.27 -8.48
CA ALA A 388 18.85 8.15 -8.35
C ALA A 388 19.61 8.78 -9.53
N GLN A 389 19.09 8.62 -10.76
CA GLN A 389 19.67 9.24 -11.95
C GLN A 389 19.53 10.76 -11.92
N ALA A 390 18.32 11.28 -11.69
CA ALA A 390 18.06 12.73 -11.65
C ALA A 390 18.90 13.43 -10.57
N LYS A 391 18.96 12.83 -9.37
CA LYS A 391 19.78 13.30 -8.26
C LYS A 391 21.27 13.32 -8.60
N ALA A 392 21.79 12.26 -9.22
CA ALA A 392 23.21 12.19 -9.58
C ALA A 392 23.59 13.35 -10.52
N VAL A 393 22.83 13.57 -11.60
CA VAL A 393 23.09 14.65 -12.57
C VAL A 393 23.00 16.03 -11.92
N ALA A 394 21.97 16.27 -11.09
CA ALA A 394 21.81 17.53 -10.36
C ALA A 394 22.99 17.79 -9.40
N GLU A 395 23.38 16.80 -8.60
CA GLU A 395 24.49 16.95 -7.66
C GLU A 395 25.83 17.17 -8.36
N TYR A 396 26.09 16.49 -9.48
CA TYR A 396 27.29 16.71 -10.27
C TYR A 396 27.34 18.14 -10.82
N ALA A 397 26.25 18.63 -11.42
CA ALA A 397 26.18 20.00 -11.91
C ALA A 397 26.43 21.02 -10.80
N GLN A 398 25.85 20.83 -9.62
CA GLN A 398 26.00 21.74 -8.49
C GLN A 398 27.39 21.70 -7.85
N LYS A 399 27.96 20.50 -7.67
CA LYS A 399 29.21 20.30 -6.91
C LYS A 399 30.46 20.34 -7.77
N LYS A 400 30.41 19.78 -8.99
CA LYS A 400 31.58 19.68 -9.89
C LYS A 400 31.59 20.79 -10.94
N LEU A 401 30.43 21.21 -11.45
CA LEU A 401 30.33 22.33 -12.41
C LEU A 401 30.06 23.67 -11.74
N ASN A 402 29.80 23.70 -10.43
CA ASN A 402 29.43 24.89 -9.65
C ASN A 402 28.16 25.61 -10.16
N ALA A 403 27.28 24.92 -10.87
CA ALA A 403 26.00 25.48 -11.32
C ALA A 403 25.12 25.83 -10.12
N LYS A 404 24.53 27.02 -10.12
CA LYS A 404 23.65 27.55 -9.07
C LYS A 404 22.22 27.78 -9.53
N SER A 405 22.03 27.87 -10.84
CA SER A 405 20.76 28.24 -11.45
C SER A 405 20.45 27.32 -12.62
N PHE A 406 19.21 26.83 -12.71
CA PHE A 406 18.83 25.76 -13.62
C PHE A 406 17.60 26.12 -14.45
N GLY A 407 17.58 25.69 -15.70
CA GLY A 407 16.41 25.61 -16.55
C GLY A 407 15.93 24.16 -16.66
N ILE A 408 14.63 23.93 -16.80
CA ILE A 408 14.05 22.62 -17.08
C ILE A 408 13.11 22.75 -18.29
N LEU A 409 13.29 21.88 -19.28
CA LEU A 409 12.44 21.80 -20.46
C LEU A 409 11.92 20.36 -20.61
N GLN A 410 10.68 20.12 -20.17
CA GLN A 410 10.12 18.77 -20.02
C GLN A 410 9.01 18.43 -21.04
N PRO A 411 8.89 17.15 -21.46
CA PRO A 411 7.71 16.68 -22.19
C PRO A 411 6.53 16.41 -21.24
N ASP A 412 5.29 16.68 -21.69
CA ASP A 412 4.04 16.34 -21.01
C ASP A 412 3.81 14.82 -21.00
N SER A 413 4.54 14.12 -20.14
CA SER A 413 4.56 12.66 -20.05
C SER A 413 4.95 12.20 -18.67
N ALA A 414 4.45 11.02 -18.26
CA ALA A 414 4.77 10.46 -16.94
C ALA A 414 6.29 10.36 -16.66
N TYR A 415 7.09 10.01 -17.68
CA TYR A 415 8.56 9.99 -17.55
C TYR A 415 9.16 11.39 -17.38
N GLY A 416 8.71 12.36 -18.19
CA GLY A 416 9.17 13.75 -18.12
C GLY A 416 8.86 14.38 -16.78
N ASP A 417 7.61 14.22 -16.31
CA ASP A 417 7.13 14.73 -15.03
C ASP A 417 7.92 14.12 -13.86
N GLU A 418 8.11 12.80 -13.86
CA GLU A 418 8.87 12.09 -12.82
C GLU A 418 10.33 12.58 -12.74
N MET A 419 11.03 12.59 -13.88
CA MET A 419 12.45 12.97 -13.91
C MET A 419 12.66 14.45 -13.58
N ALA A 420 11.81 15.34 -14.09
CA ALA A 420 11.91 16.77 -13.82
C ALA A 420 11.63 17.09 -12.34
N HIS A 421 10.62 16.45 -11.74
CA HIS A 421 10.32 16.60 -10.32
C HIS A 421 11.50 16.17 -9.45
N TYR A 422 12.05 14.97 -9.67
CA TYR A 422 13.20 14.48 -8.91
C TYR A 422 14.48 15.31 -9.13
N PHE A 423 14.68 15.84 -10.34
CA PHE A 423 15.79 16.74 -10.63
C PHE A 423 15.63 18.06 -9.87
N TRP A 424 14.43 18.66 -9.89
CA TRP A 424 14.12 19.89 -9.18
C TRP A 424 14.34 19.71 -7.67
N ASP A 425 13.79 18.66 -7.07
CA ASP A 425 13.97 18.36 -5.64
C ASP A 425 15.46 18.25 -5.27
N ALA A 426 16.28 17.65 -6.14
CA ALA A 426 17.73 17.53 -5.94
C ALA A 426 18.49 18.87 -6.13
N VAL A 427 18.00 19.76 -6.98
CA VAL A 427 18.51 21.14 -7.14
C VAL A 427 18.25 21.94 -5.87
N ASP A 428 17.00 21.94 -5.38
CA ASP A 428 16.61 22.67 -4.17
C ASP A 428 17.34 22.13 -2.93
N ALA A 429 17.45 20.80 -2.80
CA ALA A 429 18.17 20.17 -1.69
C ALA A 429 19.67 20.51 -1.66
N GLY A 430 20.27 20.85 -2.81
CA GLY A 430 21.66 21.30 -2.90
C GLY A 430 21.85 22.81 -2.74
N GLY A 431 20.77 23.57 -2.51
CA GLY A 431 20.80 25.02 -2.30
C GLY A 431 20.94 25.85 -3.58
N SER A 432 20.65 25.24 -4.73
CA SER A 432 20.54 25.91 -6.02
C SER A 432 19.07 26.18 -6.36
N GLU A 433 18.78 26.82 -7.49
CA GLU A 433 17.41 27.22 -7.85
C GLU A 433 17.08 26.94 -9.31
N VAL A 434 15.80 26.67 -9.60
CA VAL A 434 15.26 26.61 -10.96
C VAL A 434 14.72 27.99 -11.35
N ARG A 435 15.32 28.61 -12.36
CA ARG A 435 15.00 29.96 -12.87
C ARG A 435 14.10 29.96 -14.11
N ALA A 436 14.10 28.86 -14.86
CA ALA A 436 13.26 28.68 -16.03
C ALA A 436 12.64 27.28 -16.02
N PHE A 437 11.32 27.19 -16.15
CA PHE A 437 10.62 25.93 -16.27
C PHE A 437 9.59 26.02 -17.39
N GLU A 438 9.71 25.15 -18.38
CA GLU A 438 8.79 25.05 -19.50
C GLU A 438 8.47 23.59 -19.80
N HIS A 439 7.24 23.36 -20.27
CA HIS A 439 6.77 22.05 -20.67
C HIS A 439 6.19 22.09 -22.07
N TYR A 440 6.19 20.95 -22.77
CA TYR A 440 5.67 20.84 -24.13
C TYR A 440 4.89 19.55 -24.37
N PRO A 441 3.83 19.59 -25.21
CA PRO A 441 3.07 18.38 -25.54
C PRO A 441 3.93 17.31 -26.22
N LEU A 442 3.58 16.04 -26.00
CA LEU A 442 4.15 14.93 -26.77
C LEU A 442 3.98 15.15 -28.28
N ARG A 443 4.97 14.68 -29.05
CA ARG A 443 5.03 14.83 -30.52
C ARG A 443 5.18 16.27 -31.03
N THR A 444 5.57 17.21 -30.17
CA THR A 444 5.99 18.56 -30.59
C THR A 444 7.18 18.47 -31.55
N THR A 445 7.11 19.21 -32.66
CA THR A 445 8.18 19.27 -33.67
C THR A 445 8.82 20.66 -33.77
N THR A 446 8.21 21.68 -33.17
CA THR A 446 8.70 23.07 -33.18
C THR A 446 8.86 23.56 -31.74
N PHE A 447 10.12 23.68 -31.30
CA PHE A 447 10.45 23.99 -29.90
C PHE A 447 10.71 25.48 -29.63
N LYS A 448 10.86 26.27 -30.69
CA LYS A 448 11.17 27.70 -30.60
C LYS A 448 10.27 28.48 -29.62
N PRO A 449 8.92 28.31 -29.60
CA PRO A 449 8.07 29.06 -28.67
C PRO A 449 8.33 28.76 -27.19
N PHE A 450 8.71 27.52 -26.86
CA PHE A 450 9.01 27.09 -25.49
C PHE A 450 10.34 27.67 -25.03
N VAL A 451 11.37 27.53 -25.87
CA VAL A 451 12.69 28.15 -25.62
C VAL A 451 12.54 29.67 -25.48
N GLN A 452 11.73 30.32 -26.32
CA GLN A 452 11.49 31.75 -26.24
C GLN A 452 10.95 32.18 -24.88
N ARG A 453 10.02 31.43 -24.28
CA ARG A 453 9.54 31.73 -22.93
C ARG A 453 10.61 31.50 -21.86
N MET A 454 11.40 30.43 -21.98
CA MET A 454 12.52 30.18 -21.05
C MET A 454 13.52 31.34 -20.99
N VAL A 455 13.72 32.06 -22.09
CA VAL A 455 14.70 33.16 -22.18
C VAL A 455 14.06 34.54 -22.29
N GLY A 456 12.76 34.67 -21.99
CA GLY A 456 12.03 35.94 -21.98
C GLY A 456 11.96 36.65 -23.34
N ARG A 457 11.91 35.89 -24.45
CA ARG A 457 11.82 36.36 -25.84
C ARG A 457 10.49 36.03 -26.51
N SER A 458 9.51 35.50 -25.77
CA SER A 458 8.17 35.33 -26.32
C SER A 458 7.55 36.71 -26.59
N PRO A 459 6.54 36.82 -27.48
CA PRO A 459 5.86 38.10 -27.73
C PRO A 459 5.39 38.79 -26.44
N ALA A 460 4.82 38.02 -25.50
CA ALA A 460 4.34 38.53 -24.22
C ALA A 460 5.50 39.09 -23.37
N ASP A 461 6.58 38.33 -23.21
CA ASP A 461 7.75 38.76 -22.42
C ASP A 461 8.38 40.04 -22.97
N LEU A 462 8.41 40.18 -24.30
CA LEU A 462 8.97 41.37 -24.95
C LEU A 462 8.06 42.59 -24.76
N GLU A 463 6.74 42.41 -24.81
CA GLU A 463 5.77 43.49 -24.57
C GLU A 463 5.86 44.06 -23.13
N GLU A 464 6.23 43.21 -22.16
CA GLU A 464 6.49 43.66 -20.78
C GLU A 464 7.77 44.50 -20.64
N ARG A 465 8.71 44.41 -21.60
CA ARG A 465 9.91 45.25 -21.62
C ARG A 465 9.55 46.67 -22.06
N GLN A 466 9.55 47.61 -21.12
CA GLN A 466 9.19 49.02 -21.36
C GLN A 466 9.87 49.63 -22.60
N GLN A 467 11.18 49.40 -22.78
CA GLN A 467 11.94 49.91 -23.92
C GLN A 467 11.47 49.31 -25.26
N PHE A 468 11.18 48.00 -25.28
CA PHE A 468 10.69 47.33 -26.48
C PHE A 468 9.29 47.83 -26.84
N SER A 469 8.39 47.93 -25.86
CA SER A 469 7.02 48.39 -26.06
C SER A 469 6.97 49.81 -26.64
N GLN A 470 7.75 50.74 -26.09
CA GLN A 470 7.83 52.12 -26.60
C GLN A 470 8.32 52.20 -28.04
N GLU A 471 9.37 51.44 -28.40
CA GLU A 471 9.90 51.43 -29.76
C GLU A 471 8.95 50.70 -30.74
N ALA A 472 8.28 49.63 -30.29
CA ALA A 472 7.28 48.92 -31.08
C ALA A 472 6.05 49.81 -31.38
N GLU A 473 5.59 50.60 -30.41
CA GLU A 473 4.54 51.61 -30.59
C GLU A 473 4.97 52.70 -31.57
N LYS A 474 6.22 53.17 -31.47
CA LYS A 474 6.79 54.15 -32.39
C LYS A 474 6.82 53.61 -33.83
N ILE A 475 7.34 52.40 -34.04
CA ILE A 475 7.32 51.70 -35.34
C ILE A 475 5.90 51.60 -35.89
N THR A 476 4.94 51.26 -35.02
CA THR A 476 3.53 51.10 -35.40
C THR A 476 2.86 52.42 -35.79
N ARG A 477 3.22 53.51 -35.12
CA ARG A 477 2.72 54.86 -35.43
C ARG A 477 3.32 55.42 -36.72
N GLU A 478 4.63 55.30 -36.91
CA GLU A 478 5.39 55.93 -37.99
C GLU A 478 5.33 55.14 -39.31
N ILE A 479 5.36 53.80 -39.26
CA ILE A 479 5.38 52.96 -40.47
C ILE A 479 3.96 52.48 -40.80
N LYS A 480 3.32 53.15 -41.77
CA LYS A 480 1.96 52.79 -42.23
C LYS A 480 1.92 51.57 -43.16
N ASP A 481 2.98 51.33 -43.93
CA ASP A 481 3.07 50.19 -44.83
C ASP A 481 3.12 48.86 -44.03
N PRO A 482 2.17 47.92 -44.25
CA PRO A 482 2.08 46.70 -43.45
C PRO A 482 3.32 45.79 -43.53
N TYR A 483 3.98 45.72 -44.68
CA TYR A 483 5.15 44.86 -44.88
C TYR A 483 6.38 45.44 -44.19
N ARG A 484 6.66 46.73 -44.41
CA ARG A 484 7.78 47.45 -43.76
C ARG A 484 7.60 47.47 -42.25
N ARG A 485 6.38 47.65 -41.74
CA ARG A 485 6.08 47.60 -40.30
C ARG A 485 6.39 46.22 -39.72
N ARG A 486 5.92 45.14 -40.37
CA ARG A 486 6.20 43.76 -39.93
C ARG A 486 7.70 43.47 -39.92
N LYS A 487 8.43 43.91 -40.96
CA LYS A 487 9.88 43.76 -41.05
C LYS A 487 10.61 44.52 -39.94
N ALA A 488 10.23 45.77 -39.67
CA ALA A 488 10.81 46.58 -38.61
C ALA A 488 10.55 45.99 -37.21
N LEU A 489 9.32 45.55 -36.92
CA LEU A 489 8.99 44.86 -35.66
C LEU A 489 9.77 43.54 -35.51
N SER A 490 9.93 42.77 -36.60
CA SER A 490 10.76 41.57 -36.59
C SER A 490 12.24 41.87 -36.32
N GLN A 491 12.77 42.95 -36.88
CA GLN A 491 14.15 43.39 -36.63
C GLN A 491 14.33 43.84 -35.18
N LEU A 492 13.37 44.61 -34.63
CA LEU A 492 13.38 45.03 -33.24
C LEU A 492 13.38 43.82 -32.29
N ARG A 493 12.55 42.80 -32.56
CA ARG A 493 12.53 41.55 -31.79
C ARG A 493 13.86 40.79 -31.84
N ASN A 494 14.48 40.71 -33.01
CA ASN A 494 15.75 40.01 -33.18
C ASN A 494 16.93 40.73 -32.49
N GLN A 495 16.81 42.03 -32.22
CA GLN A 495 17.81 42.81 -31.49
C GLN A 495 17.71 42.64 -29.97
N GLN A 496 16.63 42.06 -29.45
CA GLN A 496 16.47 41.83 -28.02
C GLN A 496 17.31 40.62 -27.59
N ALA A 497 18.23 40.84 -26.64
CA ALA A 497 19.04 39.78 -26.06
C ALA A 497 18.17 38.80 -25.23
N PRO A 498 18.48 37.49 -25.25
CA PRO A 498 17.87 36.53 -24.36
C PRO A 498 18.25 36.80 -22.90
N ILE A 499 17.34 36.49 -21.98
CA ILE A 499 17.61 36.43 -20.55
C ILE A 499 18.13 35.02 -20.25
N VAL A 500 19.44 34.90 -20.01
CA VAL A 500 20.10 33.64 -19.66
C VAL A 500 20.66 33.77 -18.25
N ASP A 501 19.80 33.54 -17.27
CA ASP A 501 20.06 33.63 -15.84
C ASP A 501 20.14 32.26 -15.16
N PHE A 502 20.32 31.20 -15.96
CA PHE A 502 20.60 29.84 -15.54
C PHE A 502 21.93 29.33 -16.11
N ASP A 503 22.63 28.47 -15.35
CA ASP A 503 23.92 27.87 -15.68
C ASP A 503 23.78 26.57 -16.47
N ALA A 504 22.66 25.86 -16.32
CA ALA A 504 22.40 24.58 -16.97
C ALA A 504 20.93 24.40 -17.35
N ILE A 505 20.65 23.62 -18.40
CA ILE A 505 19.29 23.17 -18.75
C ILE A 505 19.22 21.65 -18.65
N PHE A 506 18.25 21.14 -17.90
CA PHE A 506 17.90 19.72 -17.85
C PHE A 506 16.74 19.39 -18.80
N ILE A 507 16.91 18.34 -19.61
CA ILE A 507 15.93 17.94 -20.63
C ILE A 507 15.66 16.42 -20.51
N PRO A 508 14.60 16.01 -19.77
CA PRO A 508 14.23 14.61 -19.58
C PRO A 508 13.43 14.05 -20.77
N ASP A 509 14.06 13.96 -21.93
CA ASP A 509 13.47 13.39 -23.15
C ASP A 509 14.48 12.55 -23.93
N ALA A 510 14.00 11.81 -24.91
CA ALA A 510 14.81 10.97 -25.78
C ALA A 510 15.60 11.76 -26.81
N ALA A 511 16.73 11.20 -27.22
CA ALA A 511 17.62 11.67 -28.28
C ALA A 511 16.87 12.24 -29.51
N ARG A 512 15.86 11.53 -30.01
CA ARG A 512 15.06 11.97 -31.17
C ARG A 512 14.41 13.35 -30.99
N THR A 513 13.97 13.68 -29.79
CA THR A 513 13.30 14.95 -29.47
C THR A 513 14.35 16.02 -29.18
N VAL A 514 15.40 15.66 -28.45
CA VAL A 514 16.54 16.54 -28.13
C VAL A 514 17.20 17.06 -29.41
N ARG A 515 17.23 16.26 -30.49
CA ARG A 515 17.67 16.69 -31.82
C ARG A 515 16.93 17.90 -32.39
N LEU A 516 15.70 18.14 -31.96
CA LEU A 516 14.89 19.30 -32.35
C LEU A 516 14.98 20.43 -31.31
N ILE A 517 15.17 20.10 -30.04
CA ILE A 517 15.30 21.06 -28.93
C ILE A 517 16.63 21.81 -29.01
N ALA A 518 17.76 21.10 -29.13
CA ALA A 518 19.08 21.73 -29.06
C ALA A 518 19.32 22.80 -30.15
N PRO A 519 18.94 22.59 -31.43
CA PRO A 519 18.98 23.67 -32.42
C PRO A 519 18.05 24.85 -32.11
N ALA A 520 16.90 24.60 -31.49
CA ALA A 520 15.97 25.67 -31.10
C ALA A 520 16.53 26.53 -29.94
N ILE A 521 17.25 25.92 -29.00
CA ILE A 521 18.00 26.62 -27.94
C ILE A 521 19.06 27.53 -28.56
N ALA A 522 19.88 26.98 -29.46
CA ALA A 522 20.92 27.76 -30.14
C ALA A 522 20.34 28.89 -31.01
N ALA A 523 19.17 28.68 -31.63
CA ALA A 523 18.50 29.70 -32.46
C ALA A 523 17.97 30.91 -31.66
N GLU A 524 17.89 30.82 -30.33
CA GLU A 524 17.53 31.93 -29.43
C GLU A 524 18.77 32.58 -28.78
N ASP A 525 19.95 32.37 -29.36
CA ASP A 525 21.26 32.90 -28.94
C ASP A 525 21.75 32.38 -27.58
N VAL A 526 21.32 31.18 -27.18
CA VAL A 526 21.85 30.48 -26.00
C VAL A 526 23.06 29.63 -26.38
N ILE A 527 24.20 29.88 -25.72
CA ILE A 527 25.47 29.22 -26.03
C ILE A 527 25.60 27.93 -25.21
N THR A 528 25.47 26.77 -25.86
CA THR A 528 25.53 25.45 -25.19
C THR A 528 26.90 24.79 -25.23
N THR A 529 27.83 25.30 -26.05
CA THR A 529 29.15 24.71 -26.29
C THR A 529 30.25 25.27 -25.39
N GLY A 530 29.93 25.47 -24.11
CA GLY A 530 30.83 26.16 -23.16
C GLY A 530 32.19 25.52 -22.91
N CYS A 531 32.35 24.23 -23.24
CA CYS A 531 33.62 23.53 -23.09
C CYS A 531 34.60 23.77 -24.27
N ASP A 532 34.15 24.35 -25.40
CA ASP A 532 35.02 24.66 -26.55
C ASP A 532 35.52 26.12 -26.48
N THR A 533 36.69 26.30 -25.87
CA THR A 533 37.34 27.61 -25.72
C THR A 533 37.55 28.35 -27.05
N ARG A 534 37.80 27.63 -28.15
CA ARG A 534 38.00 28.25 -29.47
C ARG A 534 36.70 28.78 -30.04
N GLU A 535 35.62 28.02 -29.92
CA GLU A 535 34.30 28.47 -30.35
C GLU A 535 33.86 29.69 -29.55
N LEU A 536 34.09 29.70 -28.23
CA LEU A 536 33.83 30.87 -27.38
C LEU A 536 34.62 32.11 -27.83
N GLU A 537 35.91 31.97 -28.19
CA GLU A 537 36.68 33.09 -28.74
C GLU A 537 36.11 33.62 -30.06
N VAL A 538 35.65 32.74 -30.95
CA VAL A 538 34.99 33.12 -32.21
C VAL A 538 33.70 33.87 -31.93
N VAL A 539 32.89 33.39 -30.99
CA VAL A 539 31.63 34.05 -30.59
C VAL A 539 31.92 35.41 -29.96
N LYS A 540 32.90 35.55 -29.06
CA LYS A 540 33.33 36.84 -28.47
C LYS A 540 33.70 37.85 -29.56
N ARG A 541 34.53 37.44 -30.53
CA ARG A 541 34.97 38.31 -31.63
C ARG A 541 33.82 38.74 -32.53
N THR A 542 32.88 37.83 -32.81
CA THR A 542 31.77 38.07 -33.75
C THR A 542 30.65 38.91 -33.11
N THR A 543 30.33 38.64 -31.84
CA THR A 543 29.24 39.32 -31.11
C THR A 543 29.68 40.59 -30.41
N LYS A 544 31.01 40.82 -30.25
CA LYS A 544 31.60 41.87 -29.42
C LYS A 544 31.15 41.81 -27.95
N ASN A 545 30.69 40.65 -27.48
CA ASN A 545 30.32 40.42 -26.10
C ASN A 545 31.48 39.75 -25.35
N GLU A 546 32.12 40.49 -24.44
CA GLU A 546 33.24 39.97 -23.64
C GLU A 546 32.77 39.05 -22.49
N GLN A 547 31.52 39.18 -22.05
CA GLN A 547 30.89 38.42 -20.96
C GLN A 547 29.91 37.38 -21.52
N LEU A 548 30.44 36.36 -22.21
CA LEU A 548 29.62 35.24 -22.67
C LEU A 548 29.20 34.37 -21.49
N ARG A 549 27.89 34.18 -21.32
CA ARG A 549 27.32 33.14 -20.46
C ARG A 549 27.06 31.89 -21.29
N THR A 550 27.51 30.75 -20.79
CA THR A 550 27.33 29.44 -21.41
C THR A 550 26.40 28.60 -20.57
N VAL A 551 25.60 27.76 -21.21
CA VAL A 551 24.62 26.90 -20.55
C VAL A 551 25.01 25.45 -20.76
N GLN A 552 25.20 24.71 -19.67
CA GLN A 552 25.44 23.28 -19.72
C GLN A 552 24.14 22.54 -20.04
N LEU A 553 24.14 21.72 -21.10
CA LEU A 553 23.03 20.80 -21.34
C LEU A 553 23.20 19.54 -20.50
N LEU A 554 22.13 19.17 -19.80
CA LEU A 554 22.03 18.01 -18.94
C LEU A 554 20.93 17.08 -19.44
N GLY A 555 21.23 15.80 -19.57
CA GLY A 555 20.33 14.79 -20.12
C GLY A 555 20.10 13.60 -19.21
N THR A 556 19.42 12.60 -19.77
CA THR A 556 19.11 11.32 -19.13
C THR A 556 19.70 10.17 -19.95
N SER A 557 19.56 8.94 -19.50
CA SER A 557 19.94 7.73 -20.26
C SER A 557 19.27 7.64 -21.63
N LEU A 558 18.12 8.30 -21.85
CA LEU A 558 17.47 8.34 -23.17
C LEU A 558 18.25 9.15 -24.22
N TRP A 559 19.37 9.78 -23.84
CA TRP A 559 20.31 10.44 -24.73
C TRP A 559 21.38 9.49 -25.29
N ASP A 560 21.54 8.28 -24.76
CA ASP A 560 22.52 7.31 -25.29
C ASP A 560 22.05 6.76 -26.64
N SER A 561 22.32 7.53 -27.70
CA SER A 561 21.89 7.21 -29.05
C SER A 561 22.84 7.80 -30.08
N PRO A 562 23.24 7.01 -31.10
CA PRO A 562 24.09 7.50 -32.18
C PRO A 562 23.42 8.66 -32.96
N ASP A 563 22.10 8.76 -32.93
CA ASP A 563 21.32 9.81 -33.58
C ASP A 563 21.66 11.23 -33.09
N LEU A 564 22.08 11.38 -31.83
CA LEU A 564 22.46 12.70 -31.29
C LEU A 564 23.84 13.15 -31.75
N VAL A 565 24.69 12.19 -32.11
CA VAL A 565 26.09 12.44 -32.44
C VAL A 565 26.41 12.23 -33.92
N ASP A 566 25.43 11.86 -34.73
CA ASP A 566 25.54 11.81 -36.19
C ASP A 566 25.82 13.21 -36.77
N GLU A 567 27.05 13.43 -37.21
CA GLU A 567 27.50 14.68 -37.81
C GLU A 567 26.71 15.05 -39.07
N ARG A 568 26.18 14.06 -39.81
CA ARG A 568 25.40 14.29 -41.04
C ARG A 568 24.07 14.98 -40.75
N SER A 569 23.54 14.79 -39.55
CA SER A 569 22.31 15.46 -39.10
C SER A 569 22.52 16.96 -38.83
N GLY A 570 23.77 17.39 -38.65
CA GLY A 570 24.14 18.74 -38.24
C GLY A 570 23.73 19.09 -36.80
N VAL A 571 23.15 18.15 -36.04
CA VAL A 571 22.72 18.33 -34.64
C VAL A 571 23.89 18.24 -33.68
N ALA A 572 24.87 17.38 -33.96
CA ALA A 572 25.98 17.07 -33.04
C ALA A 572 26.68 18.31 -32.45
N ARG A 573 26.79 19.40 -33.24
CA ARG A 573 27.36 20.67 -32.77
C ARG A 573 26.57 21.36 -31.66
N TYR A 574 25.24 21.21 -31.62
CA TYR A 574 24.37 21.89 -30.64
C TYR A 574 24.30 21.16 -29.30
N VAL A 575 24.66 19.88 -29.29
CA VAL A 575 24.71 19.02 -28.11
C VAL A 575 26.14 18.72 -27.67
N GLN A 576 27.14 19.33 -28.30
CA GLN A 576 28.53 19.27 -27.86
C GLN A 576 28.65 19.74 -26.40
N CYS A 577 29.53 19.11 -25.63
CA CYS A 577 29.74 19.35 -24.19
C CYS A 577 28.62 18.84 -23.28
N SER A 578 27.50 18.32 -23.80
CA SER A 578 26.39 17.88 -22.96
C SER A 578 26.80 16.71 -22.06
N ILE A 579 26.24 16.65 -20.85
CA ILE A 579 26.53 15.62 -19.85
C ILE A 579 25.24 14.91 -19.46
N PHE A 580 25.30 13.59 -19.34
CA PHE A 580 24.19 12.77 -18.88
C PHE A 580 24.73 11.48 -18.23
N VAL A 581 23.84 10.72 -17.62
CA VAL A 581 24.18 9.42 -17.03
C VAL A 581 23.39 8.31 -17.70
N ASP A 582 24.01 7.14 -17.80
CA ASP A 582 23.35 5.89 -18.16
C ASP A 582 23.57 4.82 -17.07
N VAL A 583 22.69 3.84 -17.08
CA VAL A 583 22.69 2.64 -16.23
C VAL A 583 23.40 1.48 -16.92
N PHE A 584 23.61 1.57 -18.24
CA PHE A 584 24.44 0.67 -19.02
C PHE A 584 25.01 1.39 -20.25
N PHE A 585 26.31 1.21 -20.53
CA PHE A 585 26.93 1.77 -21.73
C PHE A 585 27.70 0.70 -22.52
N ALA A 586 27.19 0.35 -23.69
CA ALA A 586 27.73 -0.75 -24.50
C ALA A 586 29.17 -0.50 -25.00
N ASN A 587 29.59 0.76 -25.11
CA ASN A 587 30.94 1.13 -25.54
C ASN A 587 31.90 1.39 -24.37
N SER A 588 31.54 0.96 -23.16
CA SER A 588 32.40 1.13 -21.99
C SER A 588 33.69 0.29 -22.09
N GLU A 589 34.80 0.83 -21.59
CA GLU A 589 36.07 0.10 -21.44
C GLU A 589 36.18 -0.64 -20.09
N ARG A 590 35.13 -0.62 -19.26
CA ARG A 590 35.08 -1.42 -18.02
C ARG A 590 35.21 -2.92 -18.38
N PRO A 591 36.13 -3.69 -17.77
CA PRO A 591 36.41 -5.06 -18.18
C PRO A 591 35.19 -6.00 -18.18
N ALA A 592 34.35 -5.94 -17.13
CA ALA A 592 33.15 -6.78 -17.02
C ALA A 592 32.09 -6.42 -18.08
N THR A 593 31.87 -5.12 -18.31
CA THR A 593 30.96 -4.60 -19.35
C THR A 593 31.41 -5.02 -20.75
N LYS A 594 32.68 -4.82 -21.09
CA LYS A 594 33.25 -5.21 -22.38
C LYS A 594 33.10 -6.71 -22.64
N LYS A 595 33.41 -7.53 -21.64
CA LYS A 595 33.24 -8.98 -21.72
C LYS A 595 31.77 -9.35 -22.00
N PHE A 596 30.82 -8.75 -21.28
CA PHE A 596 29.40 -8.99 -21.51
C PHE A 596 28.97 -8.59 -22.93
N VAL A 597 29.39 -7.42 -23.42
CA VAL A 597 29.08 -6.95 -24.77
C VAL A 597 29.61 -7.91 -25.84
N ASP A 598 30.85 -8.38 -25.68
CA ASP A 598 31.49 -9.34 -26.59
C ASP A 598 30.76 -10.70 -26.60
N ASP A 599 30.45 -11.24 -25.41
CA ASP A 599 29.72 -12.50 -25.25
C ASP A 599 28.30 -12.40 -25.83
N PHE A 600 27.61 -11.30 -25.55
CA PHE A 600 26.26 -11.03 -26.05
C PHE A 600 26.24 -10.88 -27.57
N GLY A 601 27.16 -10.09 -28.12
CA GLY A 601 27.32 -9.91 -29.56
C GLY A 601 27.63 -11.24 -30.27
N SER A 602 28.46 -12.08 -29.63
CA SER A 602 28.76 -13.43 -30.13
C SER A 602 27.53 -14.33 -30.17
N ALA A 603 26.68 -14.29 -29.14
CA ALA A 603 25.48 -15.11 -29.03
C ALA A 603 24.32 -14.62 -29.92
N TYR A 604 24.05 -13.31 -29.93
CA TYR A 604 22.82 -12.75 -30.50
C TYR A 604 23.01 -11.91 -31.76
N LYS A 605 24.26 -11.67 -32.19
CA LYS A 605 24.61 -10.92 -33.41
C LYS A 605 24.05 -9.48 -33.43
N ARG A 606 23.88 -8.88 -32.27
CA ARG A 606 23.50 -7.47 -32.05
C ARG A 606 24.12 -6.96 -30.75
N ALA A 607 24.16 -5.63 -30.58
CA ALA A 607 24.54 -5.04 -29.30
C ALA A 607 23.46 -5.32 -28.22
N PRO A 608 23.86 -5.52 -26.96
CA PRO A 608 22.93 -5.57 -25.83
C PRO A 608 22.37 -4.18 -25.51
N GLY A 609 21.21 -4.14 -24.84
CA GLY A 609 20.68 -2.96 -24.17
C GLY A 609 20.81 -3.07 -22.65
N PHE A 610 20.33 -2.05 -21.94
CA PHE A 610 20.40 -2.00 -20.48
C PHE A 610 19.63 -3.16 -19.83
N LEU A 611 18.46 -3.53 -20.37
CA LEU A 611 17.62 -4.55 -19.75
C LEU A 611 18.30 -5.92 -19.75
N GLU A 612 19.02 -6.25 -20.82
CA GLU A 612 19.82 -7.48 -20.88
C GLU A 612 20.99 -7.45 -19.89
N ALA A 613 21.68 -6.31 -19.75
CA ALA A 613 22.78 -6.14 -18.81
C ALA A 613 22.33 -6.31 -17.35
N HIS A 614 21.22 -5.67 -16.97
CA HIS A 614 20.64 -5.79 -15.63
C HIS A 614 20.12 -7.20 -15.33
N ALA A 615 19.41 -7.82 -16.27
CA ALA A 615 18.93 -9.18 -16.10
C ALA A 615 20.08 -10.21 -16.02
N PHE A 616 21.16 -9.99 -16.79
CA PHE A 616 22.40 -10.77 -16.70
C PHE A 616 23.04 -10.65 -15.31
N ASP A 617 23.15 -9.44 -14.77
CA ASP A 617 23.75 -9.21 -13.46
C ASP A 617 22.92 -9.80 -12.33
N ALA A 618 21.61 -9.57 -12.33
CA ALA A 618 20.70 -10.13 -11.32
C ALA A 618 20.74 -11.67 -11.31
N ALA A 619 20.73 -12.29 -12.48
CA ALA A 619 20.88 -13.73 -12.61
C ALA A 619 22.28 -14.22 -12.19
N GLY A 620 23.32 -13.45 -12.51
CA GLY A 620 24.71 -13.72 -12.12
C GLY A 620 24.91 -13.67 -10.61
N ILE A 621 24.31 -12.69 -9.92
CA ILE A 621 24.32 -12.58 -8.45
C ILE A 621 23.70 -13.83 -7.82
N LEU A 622 22.51 -14.23 -8.30
CA LEU A 622 21.83 -15.44 -7.84
C LEU A 622 22.69 -16.68 -8.07
N LYS A 623 23.19 -16.88 -9.30
CA LYS A 623 24.02 -18.02 -9.68
C LYS A 623 25.26 -18.12 -8.82
N ARG A 624 26.03 -17.04 -8.72
CA ARG A 624 27.27 -16.96 -7.94
C ARG A 624 27.00 -17.28 -6.47
N THR A 625 25.97 -16.68 -5.89
CA THR A 625 25.62 -16.88 -4.48
C THR A 625 25.25 -18.35 -4.21
N ILE A 626 24.42 -18.96 -5.06
CA ILE A 626 24.01 -20.35 -4.91
C ILE A 626 25.19 -21.31 -5.12
N GLU A 627 26.02 -21.10 -6.14
CA GLU A 627 27.13 -22.00 -6.46
C GLU A 627 28.29 -21.91 -5.45
N GLU A 628 28.64 -20.69 -5.00
CA GLU A 628 29.77 -20.45 -4.10
C GLU A 628 29.40 -20.63 -2.63
N ARG A 629 28.22 -20.16 -2.21
CA ARG A 629 27.84 -20.07 -0.78
C ARG A 629 26.84 -21.14 -0.36
N ARG A 630 26.12 -21.76 -1.31
CA ARG A 630 25.24 -22.93 -1.11
C ARG A 630 24.23 -22.77 0.04
N PRO A 631 23.39 -21.72 0.03
CA PRO A 631 22.39 -21.51 1.06
C PRO A 631 21.41 -22.69 1.11
N GLN A 632 21.03 -23.12 2.30
CA GLN A 632 20.08 -24.23 2.51
C GLN A 632 18.65 -23.74 2.76
N SER A 633 18.46 -22.44 2.98
CA SER A 633 17.16 -21.84 3.21
C SER A 633 17.02 -20.48 2.52
N ARG A 634 15.77 -20.05 2.36
CA ARG A 634 15.40 -18.72 1.86
C ARG A 634 15.97 -17.60 2.73
N ASP A 635 15.94 -17.77 4.05
CA ASP A 635 16.45 -16.79 5.01
C ASP A 635 17.96 -16.62 4.92
N GLU A 636 18.67 -17.74 4.73
CA GLU A 636 20.11 -17.72 4.55
C GLU A 636 20.48 -16.99 3.26
N LEU A 637 19.80 -17.27 2.14
CA LEU A 637 20.03 -16.58 0.88
C LEU A 637 19.71 -15.08 0.99
N ARG A 638 18.59 -14.71 1.62
CA ARG A 638 18.24 -13.29 1.91
C ARG A 638 19.36 -12.59 2.68
N ALA A 639 19.86 -13.22 3.75
CA ALA A 639 20.93 -12.66 4.57
C ALA A 639 22.23 -12.49 3.76
N MET A 640 22.52 -13.40 2.82
CA MET A 640 23.66 -13.28 1.92
C MET A 640 23.55 -12.09 0.96
N PHE A 641 22.34 -11.73 0.49
CA PHE A 641 22.13 -10.52 -0.31
C PHE A 641 22.30 -9.25 0.50
N ALA A 642 21.72 -9.20 1.71
CA ALA A 642 21.86 -8.05 2.61
C ALA A 642 23.32 -7.84 3.10
N GLY A 643 24.11 -8.92 3.17
CA GLY A 643 25.53 -8.92 3.53
C GLY A 643 26.45 -9.29 2.37
N MET A 644 26.21 -8.71 1.18
CA MET A 644 27.01 -8.96 -0.02
C MET A 644 28.43 -8.41 0.20
N GLY A 645 29.35 -9.27 0.67
CA GLY A 645 30.68 -8.86 1.13
C GLY A 645 31.52 -8.22 0.03
N LYS A 646 31.79 -8.96 -1.06
CA LYS A 646 32.45 -8.41 -2.25
C LYS A 646 31.38 -8.03 -3.29
N PRO A 647 31.53 -6.90 -3.99
CA PRO A 647 30.66 -6.55 -5.11
C PRO A 647 30.58 -7.67 -6.15
N PHE A 648 29.45 -7.73 -6.83
CA PHE A 648 29.30 -8.49 -8.05
C PHE A 648 29.79 -7.64 -9.23
N GLU A 649 30.92 -8.02 -9.82
CA GLU A 649 31.48 -7.38 -11.02
C GLU A 649 30.61 -7.75 -12.23
N GLY A 650 29.70 -6.86 -12.60
CA GLY A 650 28.65 -7.09 -13.59
C GLY A 650 28.74 -6.23 -14.84
N ALA A 651 27.90 -6.53 -15.82
CA ALA A 651 27.73 -5.79 -17.07
C ALA A 651 27.31 -4.33 -16.85
N SER A 652 26.42 -4.09 -15.88
CA SER A 652 25.94 -2.76 -15.47
C SER A 652 26.83 -2.10 -14.39
N GLY A 653 27.99 -2.71 -14.10
CA GLY A 653 28.94 -2.24 -13.09
C GLY A 653 28.87 -3.02 -11.78
N ASP A 654 29.81 -2.71 -10.89
CA ASP A 654 29.96 -3.37 -9.60
C ASP A 654 28.69 -3.18 -8.76
N THR A 655 28.03 -4.29 -8.46
CA THR A 655 26.73 -4.29 -7.77
C THR A 655 26.88 -4.77 -6.33
N VAL A 656 26.32 -4.01 -5.39
CA VAL A 656 26.01 -4.44 -4.02
C VAL A 656 24.57 -4.06 -3.68
N PHE A 657 23.90 -4.79 -2.80
CA PHE A 657 22.63 -4.32 -2.25
C PHE A 657 22.87 -3.44 -1.02
N GLY A 658 22.28 -2.25 -1.04
CA GLY A 658 22.28 -1.34 0.10
C GLY A 658 21.49 -1.88 1.29
N ARG A 659 21.49 -1.13 2.40
CA ARG A 659 20.65 -1.46 3.58
C ARG A 659 19.15 -1.38 3.27
N ASP A 660 18.81 -0.55 2.30
CA ASP A 660 17.49 -0.40 1.68
C ASP A 660 17.16 -1.52 0.68
N ARG A 661 18.08 -2.46 0.41
CA ARG A 661 17.95 -3.57 -0.55
C ARG A 661 17.82 -3.12 -2.01
N GLU A 662 18.11 -1.85 -2.27
CA GLU A 662 18.28 -1.33 -3.62
C GLU A 662 19.69 -1.68 -4.11
N ALA A 663 19.82 -2.04 -5.39
CA ALA A 663 21.12 -2.22 -6.00
C ALA A 663 21.86 -0.88 -6.07
N GLN A 664 23.03 -0.82 -5.44
CA GLN A 664 23.97 0.27 -5.57
C GLN A 664 24.96 -0.10 -6.67
N LYS A 665 24.92 0.68 -7.75
CA LYS A 665 25.79 0.52 -8.92
C LYS A 665 26.31 1.88 -9.36
N PRO A 666 27.55 1.97 -9.86
CA PRO A 666 28.07 3.20 -10.44
C PRO A 666 27.41 3.48 -11.79
N PHE A 667 26.86 4.69 -11.96
CA PHE A 667 26.40 5.16 -13.27
C PHE A 667 27.55 5.23 -14.28
N PHE A 668 27.20 5.11 -15.56
CA PHE A 668 28.07 5.46 -16.66
C PHE A 668 27.91 6.96 -16.91
N TRP A 669 28.94 7.73 -16.58
CA TRP A 669 28.95 9.18 -16.80
C TRP A 669 29.37 9.47 -18.22
N LEU A 670 28.46 10.06 -18.99
CA LEU A 670 28.62 10.21 -20.43
C LEU A 670 28.64 11.70 -20.79
N TRP A 671 29.49 12.04 -21.74
CA TRP A 671 29.51 13.36 -22.34
C TRP A 671 29.61 13.28 -23.87
N ILE A 672 29.06 14.29 -24.54
CA ILE A 672 29.10 14.38 -25.99
C ILE A 672 30.31 15.21 -26.41
N ASN A 673 31.19 14.59 -27.20
CA ASN A 673 32.38 15.24 -27.72
C ASN A 673 32.67 14.81 -29.17
N ARG A 674 32.73 15.80 -30.09
CA ARG A 674 33.11 15.65 -31.50
C ARG A 674 32.42 14.48 -32.20
N GLY A 675 31.08 14.47 -32.14
CA GLY A 675 30.30 13.43 -32.81
C GLY A 675 30.42 12.04 -32.17
N SER A 676 30.78 11.96 -30.88
CA SER A 676 30.81 10.71 -30.12
C SER A 676 30.28 10.89 -28.70
N ILE A 677 29.72 9.82 -28.15
CA ILE A 677 29.36 9.69 -26.74
C ILE A 677 30.52 8.97 -26.05
N VAL A 678 31.08 9.58 -25.02
CA VAL A 678 32.30 9.10 -24.36
C VAL A 678 32.05 8.98 -22.86
N GLU A 679 32.54 7.90 -22.25
CA GLU A 679 32.52 7.73 -20.80
C GLU A 679 33.63 8.56 -20.14
N PHE A 680 33.33 9.18 -18.99
CA PHE A 680 34.32 9.91 -18.19
C PHE A 680 34.19 9.60 -16.70
N ASP A 681 35.24 9.89 -15.93
CA ASP A 681 35.24 9.75 -14.48
C ASP A 681 34.63 11.00 -13.82
N PRO A 682 33.48 10.92 -13.13
CA PRO A 682 32.84 12.05 -12.48
C PRO A 682 33.62 12.59 -11.28
N GLU A 683 34.56 11.80 -10.71
CA GLU A 683 35.37 12.27 -9.60
C GLU A 683 36.57 13.10 -10.06
N GLY A 684 37.00 12.91 -11.31
CA GLY A 684 38.03 13.69 -11.98
C GLY A 684 37.61 15.13 -12.34
N PRO A 685 38.51 15.89 -12.99
CA PRO A 685 38.15 17.21 -13.52
C PRO A 685 37.07 17.08 -14.60
N PRO A 686 36.16 18.07 -14.75
CA PRO A 686 35.17 18.07 -15.80
C PRO A 686 35.80 17.86 -17.19
N PRO A 687 35.16 17.08 -18.08
CA PRO A 687 35.76 16.75 -19.35
C PRO A 687 35.89 17.99 -20.25
N VAL A 688 37.03 18.11 -20.93
CA VAL A 688 37.33 19.21 -21.86
C VAL A 688 37.72 18.61 -23.22
N PRO A 689 37.28 19.19 -24.36
CA PRO A 689 37.67 18.70 -25.67
C PRO A 689 39.20 18.67 -25.82
N PRO A 690 39.80 17.59 -26.36
CA PRO A 690 41.24 17.51 -26.53
C PRO A 690 41.73 18.60 -27.49
N ALA A 691 42.90 19.20 -27.23
CA ALA A 691 43.48 20.22 -28.11
C ALA A 691 43.55 19.71 -29.56
N ALA A 692 43.06 20.50 -30.52
CA ALA A 692 43.09 20.10 -31.93
C ALA A 692 44.54 19.87 -32.38
N PRO A 693 44.83 18.87 -33.24
CA PRO A 693 46.16 18.70 -33.79
C PRO A 693 46.56 19.99 -34.51
N VAL A 694 47.73 20.52 -34.16
CA VAL A 694 48.32 21.68 -34.85
C VAL A 694 48.46 21.29 -36.31
N ALA A 695 47.67 21.92 -37.20
CA ALA A 695 47.83 21.75 -38.62
C ALA A 695 49.28 22.10 -38.96
N ARG A 696 50.07 21.09 -39.36
CA ARG A 696 51.37 21.33 -40.00
C ARG A 696 51.06 22.11 -41.27
N ARG A 697 51.41 23.40 -41.25
CA ARG A 697 51.31 24.29 -42.41
C ARG A 697 52.20 23.81 -43.54
#